data_AF-A0A1U7LPQ4-F1
#
_entry.id   AF-A0A1U7LPQ4-F1
#
_cell.length_a   1.000
_cell.length_b   1.000
_cell.length_c   1.000
_cell.angle_alpha   90.00
_cell.angle_beta   90.00
_cell.angle_gamma   90.00
#
_symmetry.space_group_name_H-M   'P 1'
#
loop_
_entity.id
_entity.type
_entity.pdbx_description
1 polymer ?
#
loop_
_entity_poly.entity_id
_entity_poly.type
_entity_poly.pdbx_seq_one_letter_code
_entity_poly.pdbx_strand_id
1 'polypeptide(L)'
;MSQVTVQPELRILREMIQDNAKTSPTLIPVYATVPADSLTTTTAYLKLARNSKYSFLLESATGGEHVGRYSFIGADPHKVITSGKNFGGEHDPLIELERILNEQRIIELPVLPPFPGGAMGYVSYDCVKYFEPKVARPLKDPLGIPESLFMFYDWVVVFDNFYQEIKIIVHVKIPQDLNELEAEYDKAQETINLIAWKLDAKEVQYPIQPAIVSGNQFTSNIGQEGYESHVLKLKEHIKKGDVIQAVPSQRLSRPTSLHPFNVYRNLRRVNPCPYMFYIDCGNFQVVGASPELLVKQDKGRIYTHPIAGTVHRGKTLQGIAVTNGTNNKAEDDALAAKLLGSAKDRAEHVMLVDLARNDVNRVCDYESTRVDRLMDVERYSHVMHLVSEVSGVLRPDKTRFDAFRSIFPAGTVSGAPKVRAMELIAELEGERRGVYAGAVGRWGYDGQSMDTCIALRTMVFKDGVAYLQAGGGIVHDSDPHDEYEETLNKLKANIECIAGAERRFGAGRHTHACGGANEYSPELSALKLAALFVILATATLAALSPIAARHVRSIHVSPLLFFVVKHFGTGVILATAFIHIMPGAFSSLNHECLGSYWTAKYSASPGAIMMAAAFFIFFVQYFATRYLDIVDKRAASQRSNSYSSSSTVVKADTLVDVHADPAAIGADGQDNIHANKAILQAQILGVSILEAGIVFHSLFIGMTLMVTGKDEFTPLFIAVIFHQTFEGLGLGTRIAALALPRRSPKQYLMALTYGISTPIGCAIGFGLRKSYDPASATSLIVQGIFDSISAGLLLYAAIVELLAHDFFYDTLRVAKPATVFAAIASLLTGAAAMALIGAWA
;
A
#
# COMPACT_ATOMS: atom_id res chain seq x y z
N MET A 1 10.85 39.48 -7.48
CA MET A 1 10.10 38.38 -8.12
C MET A 1 10.88 37.98 -9.35
N SER A 2 11.26 36.72 -9.51
CA SER A 2 11.84 36.26 -10.77
C SER A 2 10.73 36.28 -11.81
N GLN A 3 10.77 37.25 -12.73
CA GLN A 3 9.84 37.28 -13.86
C GLN A 3 10.09 36.05 -14.73
N VAL A 4 9.02 35.35 -15.08
CA VAL A 4 9.09 34.23 -16.03
C VAL A 4 8.96 34.76 -17.45
N THR A 5 9.66 34.13 -18.38
CA THR A 5 9.60 34.50 -19.79
C THR A 5 8.29 34.04 -20.41
N VAL A 6 7.46 34.98 -20.84
CA VAL A 6 6.20 34.73 -21.55
C VAL A 6 6.48 34.53 -23.04
N GLN A 7 5.81 33.55 -23.63
CA GLN A 7 5.92 33.15 -25.03
C GLN A 7 4.51 32.96 -25.62
N PRO A 8 4.28 33.30 -26.90
CA PRO A 8 5.16 34.09 -27.75
C PRO A 8 5.23 35.57 -27.30
N GLU A 9 6.26 36.30 -27.75
CA GLU A 9 6.38 37.75 -27.49
C GLU A 9 5.30 38.55 -28.22
N LEU A 10 4.95 39.74 -27.71
CA LEU A 10 3.91 40.62 -28.28
C LEU A 10 4.07 40.89 -29.79
N ARG A 11 5.31 41.01 -30.28
CA ARG A 11 5.57 41.19 -31.72
C ARG A 11 5.08 39.97 -32.53
N ILE A 12 5.37 38.77 -32.05
CA ILE A 12 4.95 37.51 -32.68
C ILE A 12 3.43 37.35 -32.59
N LEU A 13 2.79 37.78 -31.51
CA LEU A 13 1.33 37.80 -31.41
C LEU A 13 0.69 38.62 -32.54
N ARG A 14 1.23 39.81 -32.83
CA ARG A 14 0.72 40.66 -33.93
C ARG A 14 0.85 39.95 -35.29
N GLU A 15 1.97 39.28 -35.54
CA GLU A 15 2.20 38.48 -36.75
C GLU A 15 1.20 37.32 -36.85
N MET A 16 1.02 36.56 -35.76
CA MET A 16 0.07 35.44 -35.71
C MET A 16 -1.38 35.88 -35.96
N ILE A 17 -1.80 37.03 -35.44
CA ILE A 17 -3.15 37.59 -35.70
C ILE A 17 -3.33 37.86 -37.19
N GLN A 18 -2.32 38.45 -37.84
CA GLN A 18 -2.35 38.77 -39.26
C GLN A 18 -2.39 37.50 -40.12
N ASP A 19 -1.55 36.52 -39.80
CA ASP A 19 -1.49 35.23 -40.52
C ASP A 19 -2.79 34.44 -40.41
N ASN A 20 -3.49 34.59 -39.28
CA ASN A 20 -4.77 33.92 -39.00
C ASN A 20 -6.00 34.81 -39.22
N ALA A 21 -5.87 35.96 -39.90
CA ALA A 21 -7.00 36.88 -40.10
C ALA A 21 -8.21 36.20 -40.78
N LYS A 22 -7.95 35.23 -41.67
CA LYS A 22 -9.00 34.46 -42.37
C LYS A 22 -9.87 33.60 -41.44
N THR A 23 -9.33 33.13 -40.31
CA THR A 23 -10.07 32.30 -39.34
C THR A 23 -10.73 33.14 -38.24
N SER A 24 -10.50 34.47 -38.24
CA SER A 24 -11.09 35.43 -37.30
C SER A 24 -11.00 34.96 -35.83
N PRO A 25 -9.78 34.67 -35.33
CA PRO A 25 -9.58 34.22 -33.96
C PRO A 25 -10.07 35.29 -32.96
N THR A 26 -10.50 34.84 -31.79
CA THR A 26 -10.90 35.72 -30.67
C THR A 26 -9.98 35.61 -29.47
N LEU A 27 -9.17 34.54 -29.40
CA LEU A 27 -8.23 34.28 -28.32
C LEU A 27 -6.86 33.88 -28.86
N ILE A 28 -5.79 34.26 -28.15
CA ILE A 28 -4.44 33.72 -28.35
C ILE A 28 -3.91 33.17 -27.03
N PRO A 29 -3.54 31.89 -26.97
CA PRO A 29 -2.85 31.36 -25.80
C PRO A 29 -1.42 31.92 -25.75
N VAL A 30 -1.06 32.48 -24.60
CA VAL A 30 0.32 32.78 -24.21
C VAL A 30 0.69 31.91 -23.03
N TYR A 31 1.96 31.58 -22.89
CA TYR A 31 2.40 30.67 -21.85
C TYR A 31 3.78 31.01 -21.29
N ALA A 32 4.06 30.50 -20.10
CA ALA A 32 5.41 30.39 -19.58
C ALA A 32 5.67 28.94 -19.14
N THR A 33 6.92 28.51 -19.27
CA THR A 33 7.38 27.21 -18.79
C THR A 33 8.20 27.40 -17.53
N VAL A 34 7.90 26.64 -16.48
CA VAL A 34 8.70 26.57 -15.25
C VAL A 34 9.06 25.12 -14.91
N PRO A 35 10.19 24.85 -14.23
CA PRO A 35 10.56 23.50 -13.81
C PRO A 35 9.52 22.88 -12.85
N ALA A 36 9.28 21.58 -12.96
CA ALA A 36 8.43 20.81 -12.04
C ALA A 36 9.21 20.08 -10.93
N ASP A 37 10.54 20.22 -10.90
CA ASP A 37 11.48 19.42 -10.09
C ASP A 37 11.16 19.31 -8.59
N SER A 38 10.58 20.35 -8.02
CA SER A 38 10.26 20.48 -6.59
C SER A 38 8.75 20.49 -6.30
N LEU A 39 7.90 20.38 -7.33
CA LEU A 39 6.45 20.50 -7.20
C LEU A 39 5.74 19.22 -7.64
N THR A 40 4.85 18.75 -6.77
CA THR A 40 3.86 17.74 -7.17
C THR A 40 2.59 18.42 -7.67
N THR A 41 1.82 17.73 -8.50
CA THR A 41 0.47 18.15 -8.94
C THR A 41 -0.43 18.52 -7.76
N THR A 42 -0.39 17.74 -6.67
CA THR A 42 -1.20 18.01 -5.47
C THR A 42 -0.80 19.27 -4.72
N THR A 43 0.50 19.56 -4.61
CA THR A 43 0.98 20.76 -3.92
C THR A 43 0.75 22.00 -4.77
N ALA A 44 0.91 21.89 -6.09
CA ALA A 44 0.55 22.96 -7.02
C ALA A 44 -0.95 23.28 -6.96
N TYR A 45 -1.81 22.26 -6.96
CA TYR A 45 -3.25 22.45 -6.81
C TYR A 45 -3.60 23.20 -5.52
N LEU A 46 -3.04 22.78 -4.37
CA LEU A 46 -3.29 23.45 -3.08
C LEU A 46 -2.84 24.92 -3.07
N LYS A 47 -1.71 25.24 -3.73
CA LYS A 47 -1.22 26.61 -3.84
C LYS A 47 -2.12 27.47 -4.73
N LEU A 48 -2.60 26.91 -5.85
CA LEU A 48 -3.40 27.64 -6.84
C LEU A 48 -4.87 27.81 -6.43
N ALA A 49 -5.48 26.75 -5.88
CA ALA A 49 -6.90 26.70 -5.56
C ALA A 49 -7.25 27.17 -4.14
N ARG A 50 -6.28 27.64 -3.33
CA ARG A 50 -6.40 27.92 -1.89
C ARG A 50 -7.68 28.67 -1.46
N ASN A 51 -8.12 29.65 -2.25
CA ASN A 51 -9.30 30.47 -1.95
C ASN A 51 -10.39 30.35 -3.01
N SER A 52 -10.25 29.40 -3.93
CA SER A 52 -11.21 29.22 -5.01
C SER A 52 -12.42 28.45 -4.49
N LYS A 53 -13.61 28.86 -4.94
CA LYS A 53 -14.85 28.08 -4.74
C LYS A 53 -15.09 27.06 -5.85
N TYR A 54 -14.38 27.20 -6.97
CA TYR A 54 -14.60 26.43 -8.18
C TYR A 54 -13.25 26.07 -8.79
N SER A 55 -12.87 24.81 -8.74
CA SER A 55 -11.54 24.39 -9.15
C SER A 55 -11.49 22.93 -9.54
N PHE A 56 -10.43 22.55 -10.22
CA PHE A 56 -10.21 21.17 -10.61
C PHE A 56 -8.74 20.77 -10.60
N LEU A 57 -8.55 19.48 -10.40
CA LEU A 57 -7.31 18.75 -10.64
C LEU A 57 -7.66 17.50 -11.43
N LEU A 58 -7.15 17.39 -12.65
CA LEU A 58 -7.24 16.18 -13.48
C LEU A 58 -5.84 15.57 -13.57
N GLU A 59 -5.72 14.31 -13.19
CA GLU A 59 -4.48 13.54 -13.28
C GLU A 59 -4.74 12.24 -14.04
N SER A 60 -3.68 11.68 -14.61
CA SER A 60 -3.71 10.34 -15.19
C SER A 60 -2.57 9.54 -14.56
N ALA A 61 -2.89 8.40 -13.96
CA ALA A 61 -1.93 7.66 -13.17
C ALA A 61 -0.74 7.14 -13.98
N THR A 62 0.41 7.05 -13.32
CA THR A 62 1.66 6.48 -13.80
C THR A 62 1.75 5.02 -13.33
N GLY A 63 1.26 4.04 -14.08
CA GLY A 63 1.31 2.65 -13.62
C GLY A 63 0.70 1.54 -14.47
N GLY A 64 0.18 1.84 -15.67
CA GLY A 64 -0.22 0.85 -16.67
C GLY A 64 0.65 0.93 -17.93
N GLU A 65 0.29 0.19 -18.99
CA GLU A 65 0.96 0.29 -20.30
C GLU A 65 0.84 1.68 -20.93
N HIS A 66 -0.19 2.45 -20.54
CA HIS A 66 -0.39 3.85 -20.94
C HIS A 66 -0.14 4.78 -19.75
N VAL A 67 0.98 5.51 -19.78
CA VAL A 67 1.28 6.56 -18.79
C VAL A 67 0.64 7.87 -19.22
N GLY A 68 -0.16 8.45 -18.33
CA GLY A 68 -0.67 9.81 -18.48
C GLY A 68 0.42 10.86 -18.48
N ARG A 69 0.75 11.41 -19.66
CA ARG A 69 1.79 12.44 -19.77
C ARG A 69 1.42 13.74 -19.07
N TYR A 70 0.14 14.12 -19.10
CA TYR A 70 -0.29 15.43 -18.65
C TYR A 70 -1.23 15.39 -17.45
N SER A 71 -1.07 16.35 -16.53
CA SER A 71 -2.05 16.67 -15.49
C SER A 71 -2.44 18.14 -15.56
N PHE A 72 -3.69 18.46 -15.22
CA PHE A 72 -4.29 19.77 -15.48
C PHE A 72 -4.89 20.36 -14.21
N ILE A 73 -4.64 21.64 -13.97
CA ILE A 73 -5.14 22.39 -12.82
C ILE A 73 -5.78 23.68 -13.29
N GLY A 74 -6.96 24.00 -12.75
CA GLY A 74 -7.62 25.29 -12.92
C GLY A 74 -8.35 25.71 -11.66
N ALA A 75 -8.41 27.01 -11.40
CA ALA A 75 -9.12 27.62 -10.29
C ALA A 75 -9.69 28.98 -10.71
N ASP A 76 -10.69 29.48 -9.98
CA ASP A 76 -11.33 30.78 -10.23
C ASP A 76 -11.82 30.96 -11.69
N PRO A 77 -12.76 30.11 -12.16
CA PRO A 77 -13.30 30.22 -13.50
C PRO A 77 -14.02 31.56 -13.69
N HIS A 78 -13.89 32.17 -14.87
CA HIS A 78 -14.58 33.41 -15.20
C HIS A 78 -16.09 33.20 -15.43
N LYS A 79 -16.51 31.96 -15.73
CA LYS A 79 -17.91 31.59 -15.93
C LYS A 79 -18.18 30.17 -15.46
N VAL A 80 -19.32 29.99 -14.80
CA VAL A 80 -19.87 28.68 -14.43
C VAL A 80 -21.28 28.60 -14.97
N ILE A 81 -21.61 27.51 -15.69
CA ILE A 81 -22.98 27.22 -16.14
C ILE A 81 -23.43 25.90 -15.52
N THR A 82 -24.72 25.84 -15.22
CA THR A 82 -25.36 24.65 -14.63
C THR A 82 -26.69 24.39 -15.32
N SER A 83 -27.13 23.13 -15.31
CA SER A 83 -28.46 22.72 -15.78
C SER A 83 -29.21 21.92 -14.69
N GLY A 84 -30.53 21.86 -14.80
CA GLY A 84 -31.44 21.16 -13.89
C GLY A 84 -32.53 22.06 -13.32
N LYS A 85 -33.58 21.44 -12.74
CA LYS A 85 -34.80 22.12 -12.26
C LYS A 85 -34.55 23.35 -11.37
N ASN A 86 -33.54 23.28 -10.49
CA ASN A 86 -33.17 24.37 -9.58
C ASN A 86 -31.84 25.06 -9.98
N PHE A 87 -31.31 24.77 -11.17
CA PHE A 87 -29.95 25.09 -11.57
C PHE A 87 -29.91 25.49 -13.06
N GLY A 88 -30.44 26.65 -13.43
CA GLY A 88 -30.39 27.13 -14.83
C GLY A 88 -31.41 26.50 -15.78
N GLY A 89 -32.24 25.55 -15.32
CA GLY A 89 -33.39 25.01 -16.07
C GLY A 89 -33.13 23.62 -16.65
N GLU A 90 -34.22 22.91 -16.99
CA GLU A 90 -34.17 21.55 -17.54
C GLU A 90 -34.07 21.58 -19.07
N HIS A 91 -32.86 21.46 -19.59
CA HIS A 91 -32.56 21.45 -21.03
C HIS A 91 -31.27 20.67 -21.31
N ASP A 92 -31.01 20.38 -22.58
CA ASP A 92 -29.75 19.80 -23.01
C ASP A 92 -28.57 20.73 -22.66
N PRO A 93 -27.68 20.33 -21.74
CA PRO A 93 -26.63 21.20 -21.24
C PRO A 93 -25.50 21.44 -22.26
N LEU A 94 -25.41 20.62 -23.30
CA LEU A 94 -24.38 20.74 -24.32
C LEU A 94 -24.67 21.87 -25.31
N ILE A 95 -25.94 22.29 -25.45
CA ILE A 95 -26.31 23.41 -26.34
C ILE A 95 -25.64 24.70 -25.87
N GLU A 96 -25.77 25.04 -24.59
CA GLU A 96 -25.18 26.26 -24.03
C GLU A 96 -23.65 26.15 -23.95
N LEU A 97 -23.13 24.96 -23.62
CA LEU A 97 -21.69 24.69 -23.64
C LEU A 97 -21.09 24.91 -25.03
N GLU A 98 -21.70 24.32 -26.06
CA GLU A 98 -21.28 24.46 -27.46
C GLU A 98 -21.36 25.92 -27.91
N ARG A 99 -22.45 26.62 -27.57
CA ARG A 99 -22.64 28.03 -27.89
C ARG A 99 -21.50 28.89 -27.33
N ILE A 100 -21.18 28.76 -26.04
CA ILE A 100 -20.12 29.55 -25.40
C ILE A 100 -18.73 29.17 -25.93
N LEU A 101 -18.46 27.88 -26.15
CA LEU A 101 -17.17 27.46 -26.69
C LEU A 101 -16.97 27.96 -28.13
N ASN A 102 -18.03 28.02 -28.94
CA ASN A 102 -17.97 28.51 -30.33
C ASN A 102 -17.82 30.05 -30.42
N GLU A 103 -18.09 30.80 -29.35
CA GLU A 103 -17.73 32.22 -29.25
C GLU A 103 -16.20 32.41 -29.16
N GLN A 104 -15.48 31.38 -28.71
CA GLN A 104 -14.04 31.39 -28.55
C GLN A 104 -13.38 30.66 -29.74
N ARG A 105 -12.44 31.34 -30.41
CA ARG A 105 -11.61 30.76 -31.48
C ARG A 105 -10.16 31.06 -31.17
N ILE A 106 -9.41 30.02 -30.80
CA ILE A 106 -7.99 30.18 -30.47
C ILE A 106 -7.11 30.07 -31.71
N ILE A 107 -5.96 30.76 -31.70
CA ILE A 107 -4.86 30.42 -32.60
C ILE A 107 -4.14 29.18 -32.05
N GLU A 108 -3.98 28.15 -32.87
CA GLU A 108 -3.29 26.92 -32.49
C GLU A 108 -1.78 27.14 -32.34
N LEU A 109 -1.23 26.67 -31.22
CA LEU A 109 0.20 26.65 -30.96
C LEU A 109 0.67 25.19 -30.81
N PRO A 110 1.41 24.62 -31.79
CA PRO A 110 1.81 23.21 -31.76
C PRO A 110 2.66 22.80 -30.55
N VAL A 111 3.30 23.76 -29.88
CA VAL A 111 4.11 23.54 -28.66
C VAL A 111 3.26 23.30 -27.41
N LEU A 112 1.98 23.65 -27.45
CA LEU A 112 1.06 23.48 -26.33
C LEU A 112 0.53 22.05 -26.24
N PRO A 113 0.17 21.59 -25.03
CA PRO A 113 -0.42 20.28 -24.83
C PRO A 113 -1.79 20.17 -25.53
N PRO A 114 -2.31 18.94 -25.74
CA PRO A 114 -3.59 18.70 -26.43
C PRO A 114 -4.80 19.42 -25.84
N PHE A 115 -4.71 19.95 -24.62
CA PHE A 115 -5.74 20.80 -24.02
C PHE A 115 -5.10 22.12 -23.56
N PRO A 116 -5.08 23.16 -24.41
CA PRO A 116 -4.52 24.45 -24.06
C PRO A 116 -5.44 25.30 -23.17
N GLY A 117 -6.72 24.94 -23.07
CA GLY A 117 -7.72 25.57 -22.22
C GLY A 117 -9.14 25.37 -22.76
N GLY A 118 -10.14 25.69 -21.94
CA GLY A 118 -11.54 25.48 -22.30
C GLY A 118 -12.45 25.35 -21.09
N ALA A 119 -13.52 24.58 -21.28
CA ALA A 119 -14.45 24.22 -20.22
C ALA A 119 -14.09 22.87 -19.59
N MET A 120 -14.28 22.76 -18.28
CA MET A 120 -14.13 21.51 -17.53
C MET A 120 -15.36 21.31 -16.65
N GLY A 121 -15.82 20.07 -16.52
CA GLY A 121 -17.01 19.82 -15.73
C GLY A 121 -17.51 18.38 -15.77
N TYR A 122 -18.79 18.23 -15.47
CA TYR A 122 -19.48 16.95 -15.55
C TYR A 122 -20.87 17.07 -16.17
N VAL A 123 -21.34 15.96 -16.71
CA VAL A 123 -22.71 15.73 -17.17
C VAL A 123 -23.25 14.53 -16.39
N SER A 124 -24.29 14.74 -15.60
CA SER A 124 -24.95 13.65 -14.85
C SER A 124 -25.58 12.63 -15.79
N TYR A 125 -25.69 11.38 -15.35
CA TYR A 125 -26.38 10.32 -16.08
C TYR A 125 -27.81 10.73 -16.48
N ASP A 126 -28.48 11.48 -15.60
CA ASP A 126 -29.88 11.89 -15.77
C ASP A 126 -30.09 12.86 -16.95
N CYS A 127 -29.02 13.47 -17.48
CA CYS A 127 -29.08 14.26 -18.72
C CYS A 127 -29.45 13.41 -19.94
N VAL A 128 -29.39 12.08 -19.86
CA VAL A 128 -29.82 11.19 -20.96
C VAL A 128 -31.27 11.45 -21.39
N LYS A 129 -32.13 11.93 -20.49
CA LYS A 129 -33.52 12.29 -20.81
C LYS A 129 -33.62 13.38 -21.89
N TYR A 130 -32.59 14.20 -22.07
CA TYR A 130 -32.55 15.22 -23.11
C TYR A 130 -32.09 14.66 -24.46
N PHE A 131 -31.30 13.60 -24.46
CA PHE A 131 -30.77 12.98 -25.67
C PHE A 131 -31.69 11.86 -26.19
N GLU A 132 -32.32 11.13 -25.26
CA GLU A 132 -33.28 10.06 -25.52
C GLU A 132 -34.56 10.29 -24.68
N PRO A 133 -35.49 11.15 -25.15
CA PRO A 133 -36.68 11.56 -24.38
C PRO A 133 -37.59 10.43 -23.91
N LYS A 134 -37.55 9.25 -24.55
CA LYS A 134 -38.31 8.06 -24.13
C LYS A 134 -37.91 7.56 -22.74
N VAL A 135 -36.69 7.83 -22.30
CA VAL A 135 -36.19 7.42 -20.98
C VAL A 135 -36.76 8.30 -19.87
N ALA A 136 -37.23 9.51 -20.19
CA ALA A 136 -37.68 10.50 -19.22
C ALA A 136 -38.79 9.96 -18.31
N ARG A 137 -38.57 10.04 -16.99
CA ARG A 137 -39.56 9.68 -15.97
C ARG A 137 -39.31 10.41 -14.66
N PRO A 138 -40.32 10.54 -13.79
CA PRO A 138 -40.13 11.10 -12.45
C PRO A 138 -39.24 10.20 -11.59
N LEU A 139 -38.14 10.75 -11.06
CA LEU A 139 -37.20 10.07 -10.17
C LEU A 139 -36.97 10.93 -8.93
N LYS A 140 -36.74 10.29 -7.78
CA LYS A 140 -36.32 11.00 -6.57
C LYS A 140 -34.92 11.57 -6.78
N ASP A 141 -34.66 12.78 -6.27
CA ASP A 141 -33.35 13.43 -6.33
C ASP A 141 -32.74 13.58 -4.92
N PRO A 142 -32.08 12.54 -4.41
CA PRO A 142 -31.52 12.54 -3.06
C PRO A 142 -30.23 13.37 -2.96
N LEU A 143 -29.54 13.60 -4.08
CA LEU A 143 -28.31 14.40 -4.07
C LEU A 143 -28.63 15.90 -4.18
N GLY A 144 -29.66 16.30 -4.92
CA GLY A 144 -30.04 17.71 -5.07
C GLY A 144 -28.88 18.57 -5.59
N ILE A 145 -28.19 18.08 -6.61
CA ILE A 145 -27.07 18.74 -7.30
C ILE A 145 -27.47 19.07 -8.74
N PRO A 146 -26.76 19.98 -9.44
CA PRO A 146 -27.00 20.22 -10.86
C PRO A 146 -26.94 18.94 -11.71
N GLU A 147 -27.71 18.92 -12.80
CA GLU A 147 -27.65 17.84 -13.80
C GLU A 147 -26.39 17.99 -14.68
N SER A 148 -25.85 19.19 -14.80
CA SER A 148 -24.50 19.44 -15.32
C SER A 148 -23.88 20.65 -14.65
N LEU A 149 -22.56 20.71 -14.67
CA LEU A 149 -21.80 21.89 -14.26
C LEU A 149 -20.56 22.01 -15.14
N PHE A 150 -20.38 23.15 -15.79
CA PHE A 150 -19.18 23.46 -16.58
C PHE A 150 -18.55 24.77 -16.11
N MET A 151 -17.23 24.75 -15.96
CA MET A 151 -16.40 25.86 -15.53
C MET A 151 -15.47 26.27 -16.66
N PHE A 152 -15.49 27.54 -17.04
CA PHE A 152 -14.68 28.13 -18.10
C PHE A 152 -13.55 28.94 -17.49
N TYR A 153 -12.32 28.66 -17.92
CA TYR A 153 -11.12 29.26 -17.34
C TYR A 153 -10.42 30.15 -18.36
N ASP A 154 -9.84 31.26 -17.87
CA ASP A 154 -8.92 32.10 -18.65
C ASP A 154 -7.52 31.51 -18.69
N TRP A 155 -7.18 30.71 -17.69
CA TRP A 155 -5.86 30.10 -17.53
C TRP A 155 -5.96 28.63 -17.13
N VAL A 156 -4.94 27.85 -17.49
CA VAL A 156 -4.77 26.46 -17.06
C VAL A 156 -3.29 26.21 -16.78
N VAL A 157 -3.01 25.43 -15.74
CA VAL A 157 -1.67 24.95 -15.43
C VAL A 157 -1.57 23.49 -15.83
N VAL A 158 -0.61 23.16 -16.69
CA VAL A 158 -0.40 21.82 -17.22
C VAL A 158 0.95 21.29 -16.78
N PHE A 159 0.94 20.17 -16.07
CA PHE A 159 2.14 19.40 -15.75
C PHE A 159 2.44 18.45 -16.90
N ASP A 160 3.63 18.54 -17.48
CA ASP A 160 4.19 17.55 -18.40
C ASP A 160 5.12 16.61 -17.61
N ASN A 161 4.60 15.45 -17.23
CA ASN A 161 5.32 14.46 -16.45
C ASN A 161 6.50 13.83 -17.22
N PHE A 162 6.55 13.97 -18.55
CA PHE A 162 7.65 13.44 -19.35
C PHE A 162 8.85 14.38 -19.31
N TYR A 163 8.66 15.66 -19.61
CA TYR A 163 9.73 16.66 -19.57
C TYR A 163 9.99 17.24 -18.17
N GLN A 164 9.16 16.91 -17.18
CA GLN A 164 9.23 17.47 -15.82
C GLN A 164 9.12 19.00 -15.84
N GLU A 165 8.16 19.50 -16.64
CA GLU A 165 7.89 20.92 -16.83
C GLU A 165 6.44 21.24 -16.44
N ILE A 166 6.22 22.48 -16.00
CA ILE A 166 4.90 23.07 -15.81
C ILE A 166 4.71 24.16 -16.84
N LYS A 167 3.65 24.07 -17.64
CA LYS A 167 3.21 25.13 -18.55
C LYS A 167 2.06 25.89 -17.91
N ILE A 168 2.24 27.19 -17.72
CA ILE A 168 1.20 28.12 -17.30
C ILE A 168 0.64 28.75 -18.57
N ILE A 169 -0.59 28.44 -18.94
CA ILE A 169 -1.22 28.91 -20.18
C ILE A 169 -2.32 29.90 -19.82
N VAL A 170 -2.34 31.07 -20.46
CA VAL A 170 -3.35 32.13 -20.31
C VAL A 170 -3.85 32.54 -21.69
N HIS A 171 -5.15 32.75 -21.84
CA HIS A 171 -5.74 33.15 -23.12
C HIS A 171 -5.92 34.66 -23.18
N VAL A 172 -5.14 35.32 -24.03
CA VAL A 172 -5.26 36.75 -24.34
C VAL A 172 -6.47 36.94 -25.25
N LYS A 173 -7.36 37.87 -24.91
CA LYS A 173 -8.46 38.27 -25.79
C LYS A 173 -7.92 39.15 -26.92
N ILE A 174 -8.31 38.85 -28.15
CA ILE A 174 -7.98 39.71 -29.29
C ILE A 174 -8.99 40.86 -29.30
N PRO A 175 -8.57 42.11 -29.03
CA PRO A 175 -9.46 43.26 -29.06
C PRO A 175 -9.87 43.62 -30.50
N GLN A 176 -10.98 44.34 -30.64
CA GLN A 176 -11.39 44.89 -31.94
C GLN A 176 -10.40 45.95 -32.43
N ASP A 177 -9.89 46.79 -31.52
CA ASP A 177 -8.78 47.70 -31.80
C ASP A 177 -7.46 47.06 -31.35
N LEU A 178 -6.59 46.71 -32.29
CA LEU A 178 -5.29 46.10 -32.01
C LEU A 178 -4.33 47.02 -31.24
N ASN A 179 -4.62 48.31 -31.11
CA ASN A 179 -3.88 49.20 -30.19
C ASN A 179 -4.06 48.79 -28.72
N GLU A 180 -5.17 48.12 -28.38
CA GLU A 180 -5.44 47.62 -27.02
C GLU A 180 -4.75 46.27 -26.74
N LEU A 181 -4.17 45.61 -27.76
CA LEU A 181 -3.59 44.27 -27.63
C LEU A 181 -2.44 44.23 -26.61
N GLU A 182 -1.66 45.30 -26.53
CA GLU A 182 -0.54 45.42 -25.58
C GLU A 182 -1.04 45.39 -24.14
N ALA A 183 -2.14 46.08 -23.85
CA ALA A 183 -2.76 46.06 -22.52
C ALA A 183 -3.34 44.68 -22.17
N GLU A 184 -3.93 43.96 -23.13
CA GLU A 184 -4.41 42.58 -22.90
C GLU A 184 -3.25 41.59 -22.71
N TYR A 185 -2.13 41.79 -23.42
CA TYR A 185 -0.91 41.00 -23.23
C TYR A 185 -0.27 41.24 -21.86
N ASP A 186 -0.19 42.50 -21.42
CA ASP A 186 0.36 42.86 -20.11
C ASP A 186 -0.45 42.22 -18.97
N LYS A 187 -1.79 42.22 -19.06
CA LYS A 187 -2.67 41.51 -18.11
C LYS A 187 -2.39 40.01 -18.06
N ALA A 188 -2.16 39.38 -19.22
CA ALA A 188 -1.82 37.97 -19.28
C ALA A 188 -0.44 37.70 -18.67
N GLN A 189 0.53 38.57 -18.89
CA GLN A 189 1.85 38.48 -18.28
C GLN A 189 1.80 38.65 -16.76
N GLU A 190 1.00 39.59 -16.24
CA GLU A 190 0.73 39.74 -14.81
C GLU A 190 0.10 38.46 -14.23
N THR A 191 -0.88 37.89 -14.92
CA THR A 191 -1.54 36.64 -14.52
C THR A 191 -0.56 35.47 -14.47
N ILE A 192 0.27 35.30 -15.50
CA ILE A 192 1.31 34.27 -15.54
C ILE A 192 2.29 34.44 -14.38
N ASN A 193 2.78 35.67 -14.14
CA ASN A 193 3.72 35.96 -13.05
C ASN A 193 3.09 35.69 -11.68
N LEU A 194 1.80 36.01 -11.50
CA LEU A 194 1.06 35.71 -10.28
C LEU A 194 0.94 34.20 -10.04
N ILE A 195 0.61 33.42 -11.08
CA ILE A 195 0.54 31.95 -10.99
C ILE A 195 1.91 31.36 -10.68
N ALA A 196 2.97 31.81 -11.37
CA ALA A 196 4.34 31.39 -11.12
C ALA A 196 4.77 31.70 -9.68
N TRP A 197 4.45 32.89 -9.18
CA TRP A 197 4.72 33.27 -7.79
C TRP A 197 3.96 32.39 -6.78
N LYS A 198 2.68 32.09 -7.04
CA LYS A 198 1.91 31.14 -6.22
C LYS A 198 2.56 29.76 -6.21
N LEU A 199 3.06 29.27 -7.35
CA LEU A 199 3.72 27.97 -7.46
C LEU A 199 5.06 27.93 -6.71
N ASP A 200 5.84 29.01 -6.74
CA ASP A 200 7.15 29.14 -6.05
C ASP A 200 7.03 29.31 -4.53
N ALA A 201 5.84 29.63 -4.00
CA ALA A 201 5.62 29.84 -2.58
C ALA A 201 6.11 28.63 -1.73
N LYS A 202 7.01 28.87 -0.76
CA LYS A 202 7.63 27.78 0.04
C LYS A 202 6.63 26.99 0.88
N GLU A 203 5.63 27.66 1.43
CA GLU A 203 4.64 27.02 2.29
C GLU A 203 3.46 26.47 1.48
N VAL A 204 3.08 25.23 1.80
CA VAL A 204 1.85 24.60 1.29
C VAL A 204 0.82 24.60 2.41
N GLN A 205 -0.30 25.27 2.19
CA GLN A 205 -1.43 25.21 3.11
C GLN A 205 -2.34 24.05 2.75
N TYR A 206 -2.46 23.12 3.69
CA TYR A 206 -3.38 22.00 3.56
C TYR A 206 -4.78 22.41 4.03
N PRO A 207 -5.85 21.80 3.47
CA PRO A 207 -7.20 22.06 3.94
C PRO A 207 -7.32 21.76 5.43
N ILE A 208 -8.10 22.58 6.12
CA ILE A 208 -8.45 22.34 7.51
C ILE A 208 -9.30 21.06 7.54
N GLN A 209 -8.83 20.09 8.32
CA GLN A 209 -9.50 18.82 8.49
C GLN A 209 -10.24 18.85 9.84
N PRO A 210 -11.59 18.86 9.85
CA PRO A 210 -12.35 18.68 11.09
C PRO A 210 -12.02 17.37 11.79
N ALA A 211 -12.27 17.30 13.10
CA ALA A 211 -12.11 16.07 13.87
C ALA A 211 -12.97 14.95 13.26
N ILE A 212 -12.40 13.75 13.18
CA ILE A 212 -13.12 12.59 12.64
C ILE A 212 -14.16 12.11 13.64
N VAL A 213 -15.40 11.99 13.17
CA VAL A 213 -16.49 11.38 13.95
C VAL A 213 -16.43 9.87 13.74
N SER A 214 -16.02 9.16 14.79
CA SER A 214 -15.97 7.69 14.78
C SER A 214 -17.37 7.06 14.77
N GLY A 215 -17.47 5.83 14.29
CA GLY A 215 -18.71 5.03 14.35
C GLY A 215 -19.70 5.23 13.19
N ASN A 216 -19.43 6.14 12.25
CA ASN A 216 -20.25 6.28 11.04
C ASN A 216 -20.18 5.03 10.16
N GLN A 217 -21.33 4.50 9.76
CA GLN A 217 -21.44 3.32 8.90
C GLN A 217 -21.92 3.68 7.48
N PHE A 218 -21.61 2.81 6.52
CA PHE A 218 -22.20 2.90 5.19
C PHE A 218 -23.63 2.36 5.23
N THR A 219 -24.55 3.10 4.61
CA THR A 219 -25.95 2.68 4.45
C THR A 219 -26.27 2.55 2.96
N SER A 220 -26.83 1.40 2.56
CA SER A 220 -27.34 1.20 1.19
C SER A 220 -28.76 1.76 1.06
N ASN A 221 -29.06 2.39 -0.08
CA ASN A 221 -30.40 2.90 -0.38
C ASN A 221 -31.43 1.78 -0.62
N ILE A 222 -30.98 0.59 -1.01
CA ILE A 222 -31.84 -0.52 -1.44
C ILE A 222 -31.60 -1.82 -0.65
N GLY A 223 -30.41 -1.98 -0.05
CA GLY A 223 -30.02 -3.19 0.68
C GLY A 223 -29.81 -4.41 -0.24
N GLN A 224 -29.37 -5.52 0.36
CA GLN A 224 -29.07 -6.75 -0.37
C GLN A 224 -30.32 -7.34 -1.06
N GLU A 225 -31.38 -7.60 -0.29
CA GLU A 225 -32.61 -8.20 -0.83
C GLU A 225 -33.23 -7.37 -1.96
N GLY A 226 -33.17 -6.04 -1.84
CA GLY A 226 -33.67 -5.15 -2.87
C GLY A 226 -32.82 -5.17 -4.14
N TYR A 227 -31.49 -5.23 -4.03
CA TYR A 227 -30.62 -5.36 -5.20
C TYR A 227 -30.78 -6.74 -5.88
N GLU A 228 -30.85 -7.83 -5.10
CA GLU A 228 -31.13 -9.17 -5.63
C GLU A 228 -32.48 -9.21 -6.36
N SER A 229 -33.49 -8.48 -5.88
CA SER A 229 -34.76 -8.32 -6.58
C SER A 229 -34.61 -7.59 -7.94
N HIS A 230 -33.73 -6.60 -8.05
CA HIS A 230 -33.42 -5.97 -9.34
C HIS A 230 -32.85 -6.99 -10.33
N VAL A 231 -31.92 -7.82 -9.87
CA VAL A 231 -31.31 -8.88 -10.70
C VAL A 231 -32.38 -9.85 -11.20
N LEU A 232 -33.21 -10.37 -10.30
CA LEU A 232 -34.27 -11.31 -10.66
C LEU A 232 -35.25 -10.73 -11.69
N LYS A 233 -35.71 -9.48 -11.48
CA LYS A 233 -36.61 -8.79 -12.43
C LYS A 233 -35.95 -8.59 -13.79
N LEU A 234 -34.69 -8.17 -13.83
CA LEU A 234 -33.98 -8.01 -15.11
C LEU A 234 -33.80 -9.35 -15.83
N LYS A 235 -33.54 -10.45 -15.12
CA LYS A 235 -33.49 -11.78 -15.71
C LYS A 235 -34.83 -12.18 -16.35
N GLU A 236 -35.97 -11.77 -15.79
CA GLU A 236 -37.27 -11.98 -16.44
C GLU A 236 -37.39 -11.22 -17.75
N HIS A 237 -36.94 -9.95 -17.79
CA HIS A 237 -36.89 -9.15 -19.01
C HIS A 237 -35.93 -9.74 -20.06
N ILE A 238 -34.79 -10.27 -19.62
CA ILE A 238 -33.85 -10.97 -20.50
C ILE A 238 -34.47 -12.21 -21.13
N LYS A 239 -35.18 -13.02 -20.34
CA LYS A 239 -35.89 -14.22 -20.84
C LYS A 239 -37.00 -13.88 -21.83
N LYS A 240 -37.65 -12.71 -21.67
CA LYS A 240 -38.65 -12.20 -22.62
C LYS A 240 -38.03 -11.65 -23.91
N GLY A 241 -36.74 -11.39 -23.92
CA GLY A 241 -36.03 -10.74 -25.03
C GLY A 241 -36.15 -9.22 -25.05
N ASP A 242 -36.56 -8.60 -23.94
CA ASP A 242 -36.65 -7.13 -23.85
C ASP A 242 -35.26 -6.48 -23.88
N VAL A 243 -34.28 -7.11 -23.21
CA VAL A 243 -32.88 -6.71 -23.16
C VAL A 243 -31.99 -7.95 -23.18
N ILE A 244 -30.77 -7.79 -23.68
CA ILE A 244 -29.70 -8.80 -23.56
C ILE A 244 -28.96 -8.59 -22.23
N GLN A 245 -28.75 -7.33 -21.86
CA GLN A 245 -28.13 -6.91 -20.60
C GLN A 245 -28.73 -5.60 -20.11
N ALA A 246 -28.78 -5.45 -18.78
CA ALA A 246 -29.02 -4.17 -18.12
C ALA A 246 -28.11 -4.06 -16.88
N VAL A 247 -27.69 -2.84 -16.54
CA VAL A 247 -26.72 -2.58 -15.46
C VAL A 247 -27.39 -1.79 -14.33
N PRO A 248 -28.13 -2.43 -13.39
CA PRO A 248 -28.67 -1.78 -12.22
C PRO A 248 -27.55 -1.45 -11.23
N SER A 249 -27.76 -0.45 -10.40
CA SER A 249 -26.80 0.02 -9.41
C SER A 249 -27.44 0.25 -8.04
N GLN A 250 -26.59 0.33 -7.02
CA GLN A 250 -26.97 0.74 -5.68
C GLN A 250 -26.05 1.84 -5.17
N ARG A 251 -26.60 2.72 -4.33
CA ARG A 251 -25.84 3.83 -3.73
C ARG A 251 -25.63 3.57 -2.25
N LEU A 252 -24.37 3.67 -1.83
CA LEU A 252 -23.98 3.76 -0.43
C LEU A 252 -23.81 5.22 -0.04
N SER A 253 -24.32 5.57 1.13
CA SER A 253 -24.08 6.87 1.76
C SER A 253 -23.41 6.69 3.11
N ARG A 254 -22.50 7.59 3.46
CA ARG A 254 -21.85 7.62 4.78
C ARG A 254 -21.62 9.05 5.25
N PRO A 255 -22.15 9.44 6.43
CA PRO A 255 -21.75 10.68 7.07
C PRO A 255 -20.24 10.72 7.29
N THR A 256 -19.60 11.84 7.00
CA THR A 256 -18.15 11.99 7.16
C THR A 256 -17.78 13.45 7.43
N SER A 257 -16.79 13.65 8.29
CA SER A 257 -16.17 14.95 8.52
C SER A 257 -14.84 15.12 7.76
N LEU A 258 -14.48 14.15 6.91
CA LEU A 258 -13.31 14.24 6.05
C LEU A 258 -13.44 15.40 5.05
N HIS A 259 -12.37 16.17 4.93
CA HIS A 259 -12.25 17.12 3.84
C HIS A 259 -12.08 16.34 2.52
N PRO A 260 -12.89 16.58 1.47
CA PRO A 260 -12.89 15.76 0.25
C PRO A 260 -11.51 15.66 -0.43
N PHE A 261 -10.73 16.75 -0.43
CA PHE A 261 -9.37 16.73 -0.98
C PHE A 261 -8.42 15.76 -0.27
N ASN A 262 -8.60 15.54 1.04
CA ASN A 262 -7.81 14.54 1.78
C ASN A 262 -8.17 13.11 1.36
N VAL A 263 -9.43 12.87 0.98
CA VAL A 263 -9.86 11.61 0.38
C VAL A 263 -9.23 11.43 -0.99
N TYR A 264 -9.25 12.45 -1.85
CA TYR A 264 -8.60 12.41 -3.15
C TYR A 264 -7.11 12.01 -3.05
N ARG A 265 -6.37 12.62 -2.11
CA ARG A 265 -4.96 12.28 -1.86
C ARG A 265 -4.77 10.80 -1.50
N ASN A 266 -5.68 10.22 -0.72
CA ASN A 266 -5.62 8.80 -0.39
C ASN A 266 -6.05 7.93 -1.58
N LEU A 267 -7.03 8.36 -2.37
CA LEU A 267 -7.52 7.65 -3.56
C LEU A 267 -6.40 7.43 -4.58
N ARG A 268 -5.54 8.44 -4.79
CA ARG A 268 -4.35 8.35 -5.66
C ARG A 268 -3.42 7.19 -5.29
N ARG A 269 -3.36 6.81 -4.02
CA ARG A 269 -2.53 5.70 -3.52
C ARG A 269 -3.26 4.36 -3.60
N VAL A 270 -4.55 4.34 -3.24
CA VAL A 270 -5.32 3.10 -3.13
C VAL A 270 -5.73 2.56 -4.51
N ASN A 271 -6.12 3.44 -5.43
CA ASN A 271 -6.64 3.03 -6.74
C ASN A 271 -6.24 4.03 -7.85
N PRO A 272 -4.95 4.06 -8.24
CA PRO A 272 -4.51 4.87 -9.38
C PRO A 272 -5.19 4.40 -10.68
N CYS A 273 -5.84 5.31 -11.41
CA CYS A 273 -6.55 5.04 -12.66
C CYS A 273 -6.16 6.04 -13.78
N PRO A 274 -6.44 5.75 -15.07
CA PRO A 274 -6.18 6.66 -16.18
C PRO A 274 -6.89 8.01 -16.05
N TYR A 275 -8.05 8.06 -15.38
CA TYR A 275 -8.78 9.30 -15.14
C TYR A 275 -8.97 9.53 -13.64
N MET A 276 -8.07 10.31 -13.04
CA MET A 276 -8.17 10.77 -11.67
C MET A 276 -8.67 12.21 -11.68
N PHE A 277 -9.65 12.53 -10.83
CA PHE A 277 -10.17 13.88 -10.75
C PHE A 277 -10.60 14.28 -9.34
N TYR A 278 -10.27 15.52 -9.00
CA TYR A 278 -10.88 16.27 -7.91
C TYR A 278 -11.53 17.51 -8.52
N ILE A 279 -12.83 17.69 -8.31
CA ILE A 279 -13.57 18.87 -8.77
C ILE A 279 -14.26 19.49 -7.56
N ASP A 280 -13.96 20.76 -7.33
CA ASP A 280 -14.68 21.59 -6.38
C ASP A 280 -15.78 22.35 -7.12
N CYS A 281 -17.03 22.03 -6.80
CA CYS A 281 -18.22 22.64 -7.38
C CYS A 281 -18.86 23.66 -6.42
N GLY A 282 -18.08 24.15 -5.45
CA GLY A 282 -18.54 25.07 -4.40
C GLY A 282 -19.24 24.32 -3.28
N ASN A 283 -20.54 24.02 -3.45
CA ASN A 283 -21.37 23.43 -2.39
C ASN A 283 -21.24 21.90 -2.29
N PHE A 284 -20.55 21.27 -3.25
CA PHE A 284 -20.28 19.83 -3.26
C PHE A 284 -18.98 19.56 -4.01
N GLN A 285 -18.39 18.40 -3.79
CA GLN A 285 -17.14 18.00 -4.43
C GLN A 285 -17.31 16.64 -5.11
N VAL A 286 -16.63 16.48 -6.25
CA VAL A 286 -16.59 15.22 -7.00
C VAL A 286 -15.16 14.69 -6.96
N VAL A 287 -14.99 13.47 -6.45
CA VAL A 287 -13.70 12.83 -6.26
C VAL A 287 -13.71 11.46 -6.92
N GLY A 288 -12.92 11.24 -7.97
CA GLY A 288 -13.00 10.00 -8.74
C GLY A 288 -11.67 9.47 -9.28
N ALA A 289 -11.71 8.19 -9.62
CA ALA A 289 -10.62 7.39 -10.18
C ALA A 289 -11.20 6.43 -11.21
N SER A 290 -11.61 6.97 -12.36
CA SER A 290 -12.29 6.20 -13.40
C SER A 290 -11.32 5.40 -14.27
N PRO A 291 -11.60 4.11 -14.51
CA PRO A 291 -10.82 3.28 -15.43
C PRO A 291 -11.18 3.49 -16.90
N GLU A 292 -12.31 4.11 -17.24
CA GLU A 292 -12.94 3.96 -18.56
C GLU A 292 -13.17 5.30 -19.28
N LEU A 293 -12.67 5.38 -20.51
CA LEU A 293 -12.93 6.48 -21.45
C LEU A 293 -14.37 6.39 -21.95
N LEU A 294 -15.15 7.46 -21.80
CA LEU A 294 -16.46 7.55 -22.44
C LEU A 294 -16.29 7.92 -23.91
N VAL A 295 -15.77 9.12 -24.16
CA VAL A 295 -15.55 9.64 -25.50
C VAL A 295 -14.39 10.63 -25.51
N LYS A 296 -13.50 10.47 -26.48
CA LYS A 296 -12.41 11.39 -26.78
C LYS A 296 -12.43 11.77 -28.25
N GLN A 297 -12.18 13.04 -28.55
CA GLN A 297 -11.88 13.50 -29.90
C GLN A 297 -10.42 13.91 -29.98
N ASP A 298 -9.71 13.38 -30.98
CA ASP A 298 -8.37 13.82 -31.36
C ASP A 298 -8.26 13.89 -32.89
N LYS A 299 -7.87 15.07 -33.40
CA LYS A 299 -7.70 15.34 -34.85
C LYS A 299 -8.88 14.88 -35.72
N GLY A 300 -10.10 15.20 -35.29
CA GLY A 300 -11.34 14.84 -36.00
C GLY A 300 -11.78 13.38 -35.87
N ARG A 301 -11.01 12.54 -35.17
CA ARG A 301 -11.35 11.14 -34.89
C ARG A 301 -11.90 10.99 -33.47
N ILE A 302 -13.02 10.27 -33.34
CA ILE A 302 -13.66 9.92 -32.08
C ILE A 302 -13.18 8.54 -31.65
N TYR A 303 -12.92 8.40 -30.35
CA TYR A 303 -12.51 7.17 -29.71
C TYR A 303 -13.40 6.89 -28.49
N THR A 304 -13.70 5.61 -28.29
CA THR A 304 -14.32 5.09 -27.06
C THR A 304 -13.70 3.73 -26.74
N HIS A 305 -13.51 3.43 -25.45
CA HIS A 305 -12.83 2.21 -25.00
C HIS A 305 -13.79 1.37 -24.15
N PRO A 306 -14.55 0.45 -24.75
CA PRO A 306 -15.34 -0.50 -23.99
C PRO A 306 -14.44 -1.37 -23.11
N ILE A 307 -14.78 -1.48 -21.82
CA ILE A 307 -14.09 -2.33 -20.86
C ILE A 307 -15.08 -3.36 -20.30
N ALA A 308 -14.70 -4.64 -20.32
CA ALA A 308 -15.45 -5.70 -19.64
C ALA A 308 -14.51 -6.81 -19.16
N GLY A 309 -15.01 -7.66 -18.25
CA GLY A 309 -14.20 -8.72 -17.64
C GLY A 309 -13.12 -8.16 -16.72
N THR A 310 -13.02 -8.70 -15.50
CA THR A 310 -12.05 -8.24 -14.51
C THR A 310 -11.48 -9.42 -13.76
N VAL A 311 -10.15 -9.50 -13.69
CA VAL A 311 -9.47 -10.43 -12.77
C VAL A 311 -8.39 -9.69 -11.98
N HIS A 312 -8.09 -10.18 -10.78
CA HIS A 312 -7.01 -9.64 -9.97
C HIS A 312 -5.63 -9.88 -10.62
N ARG A 313 -4.62 -9.11 -10.24
CA ARG A 313 -3.22 -9.40 -10.62
C ARG A 313 -2.69 -10.63 -9.87
N GLY A 314 -1.69 -11.31 -10.44
CA GLY A 314 -0.98 -12.40 -9.77
C GLY A 314 -0.35 -11.94 -8.45
N LYS A 315 -0.33 -12.81 -7.42
CA LYS A 315 0.20 -12.43 -6.11
C LYS A 315 1.71 -12.23 -6.18
N THR A 316 2.19 -11.07 -5.73
CA THR A 316 3.62 -10.85 -5.43
C THR A 316 3.83 -11.15 -3.95
N LEU A 317 4.93 -11.82 -3.58
CA LEU A 317 5.33 -11.99 -2.18
C LEU A 317 5.39 -10.61 -1.51
N GLN A 318 4.46 -10.33 -0.59
CA GLN A 318 4.35 -9.06 0.13
C GLN A 318 5.57 -8.88 1.05
N GLY A 319 6.38 -7.85 0.79
CA GLY A 319 7.36 -7.35 1.77
C GLY A 319 8.71 -6.87 1.24
N ILE A 320 9.11 -7.21 0.02
CA ILE A 320 10.38 -6.73 -0.56
C ILE A 320 10.06 -5.71 -1.64
N ALA A 321 10.55 -4.49 -1.45
CA ALA A 321 10.49 -3.43 -2.45
C ALA A 321 11.03 -3.98 -3.78
N VAL A 322 10.13 -4.05 -4.76
CA VAL A 322 10.40 -4.57 -6.09
C VAL A 322 11.25 -3.54 -6.83
N THR A 323 12.56 -3.66 -6.75
CA THR A 323 13.42 -3.21 -7.84
C THR A 323 13.22 -4.19 -8.99
N ASN A 324 12.42 -3.77 -9.98
CA ASN A 324 12.10 -4.44 -11.26
C ASN A 324 10.91 -5.43 -11.25
N GLY A 325 9.70 -4.88 -11.32
CA GLY A 325 8.57 -5.33 -12.16
C GLY A 325 8.15 -6.80 -12.24
N THR A 326 8.55 -7.69 -11.34
CA THR A 326 8.15 -9.10 -11.39
C THR A 326 7.07 -9.39 -10.35
N ASN A 327 5.83 -9.04 -10.69
CA ASN A 327 4.70 -9.90 -10.31
C ASN A 327 5.06 -11.34 -10.70
N ASN A 328 4.52 -12.36 -10.04
CA ASN A 328 4.70 -13.74 -10.48
C ASN A 328 4.14 -13.86 -11.92
N LYS A 329 4.99 -13.60 -12.92
CA LYS A 329 4.56 -13.30 -14.29
C LYS A 329 3.83 -14.47 -14.90
N ALA A 330 4.24 -15.69 -14.52
CA ALA A 330 3.55 -16.92 -14.91
C ALA A 330 2.12 -16.98 -14.37
N GLU A 331 1.89 -16.62 -13.10
CA GLU A 331 0.53 -16.56 -12.52
C GLU A 331 -0.29 -15.43 -13.14
N ASP A 332 0.31 -14.26 -13.33
CA ASP A 332 -0.34 -13.10 -13.96
C ASP A 332 -0.73 -13.40 -15.43
N ASP A 333 0.14 -14.05 -16.19
CA ASP A 333 -0.12 -14.47 -17.56
C ASP A 333 -1.14 -15.62 -17.61
N ALA A 334 -1.17 -16.52 -16.61
CA ALA A 334 -2.21 -17.53 -16.49
C ALA A 334 -3.60 -16.93 -16.19
N LEU A 335 -3.66 -15.91 -15.34
CA LEU A 335 -4.89 -15.15 -15.07
C LEU A 335 -5.36 -14.39 -16.31
N ALA A 336 -4.44 -13.78 -17.06
CA ALA A 336 -4.73 -13.15 -18.34
C ALA A 336 -5.28 -14.15 -19.37
N ALA A 337 -4.64 -15.32 -19.50
CA ALA A 337 -5.10 -16.39 -20.38
C ALA A 337 -6.46 -16.95 -19.96
N LYS A 338 -6.74 -17.04 -18.65
CA LYS A 338 -8.06 -17.42 -18.13
C LYS A 338 -9.14 -16.40 -18.48
N LEU A 339 -8.84 -15.10 -18.32
CA LEU A 339 -9.76 -14.02 -18.69
C LEU A 339 -10.06 -14.04 -20.20
N LEU A 340 -9.02 -14.17 -21.04
CA LEU A 340 -9.17 -14.34 -22.49
C LEU A 340 -9.92 -15.62 -22.87
N GLY A 341 -9.79 -16.69 -22.09
CA GLY A 341 -10.49 -17.96 -22.31
C GLY A 341 -11.93 -17.99 -21.84
N SER A 342 -12.39 -16.98 -21.07
CA SER A 342 -13.74 -16.96 -20.50
C SER A 342 -14.79 -16.68 -21.57
N ALA A 343 -15.64 -17.68 -21.85
CA ALA A 343 -16.72 -17.54 -22.81
C ALA A 343 -17.77 -16.50 -22.38
N LYS A 344 -18.04 -16.38 -21.07
CA LYS A 344 -18.94 -15.37 -20.49
C LYS A 344 -18.39 -13.97 -20.74
N ASP A 345 -17.19 -13.67 -20.25
CA ASP A 345 -16.60 -12.33 -20.32
C ASP A 345 -16.39 -11.88 -21.77
N ARG A 346 -16.00 -12.81 -22.67
CA ARG A 346 -15.89 -12.51 -24.09
C ARG A 346 -17.23 -12.18 -24.73
N ALA A 347 -18.29 -12.94 -24.45
CA ALA A 347 -19.61 -12.69 -25.03
C ALA A 347 -20.15 -11.31 -24.60
N GLU A 348 -20.03 -10.98 -23.31
CA GLU A 348 -20.37 -9.68 -22.77
C GLU A 348 -19.57 -8.56 -23.45
N HIS A 349 -18.25 -8.75 -23.58
CA HIS A 349 -17.38 -7.76 -24.20
C HIS A 349 -17.68 -7.54 -25.68
N VAL A 350 -17.93 -8.59 -26.48
CA VAL A 350 -18.31 -8.42 -27.91
C VAL A 350 -19.57 -7.57 -28.03
N MET A 351 -20.57 -7.82 -27.20
CA MET A 351 -21.82 -7.08 -27.23
C MET A 351 -21.59 -5.59 -26.94
N LEU A 352 -20.74 -5.26 -25.96
CA LEU A 352 -20.38 -3.88 -25.64
C LEU A 352 -19.58 -3.20 -26.75
N VAL A 353 -18.67 -3.94 -27.41
CA VAL A 353 -17.96 -3.46 -28.60
C VAL A 353 -18.93 -3.18 -29.74
N ASP A 354 -19.90 -4.05 -29.98
CA ASP A 354 -20.88 -3.82 -31.04
C ASP A 354 -21.78 -2.61 -30.74
N LEU A 355 -22.18 -2.41 -29.49
CA LEU A 355 -22.90 -1.20 -29.09
C LEU A 355 -22.05 0.06 -29.32
N ALA A 356 -20.78 0.03 -28.92
CA ALA A 356 -19.86 1.14 -29.15
C ALA A 356 -19.66 1.43 -30.65
N ARG A 357 -19.58 0.40 -31.49
CA ARG A 357 -19.56 0.55 -32.96
C ARG A 357 -20.83 1.23 -33.47
N ASN A 358 -22.00 0.82 -32.98
CA ASN A 358 -23.28 1.44 -33.37
C ASN A 358 -23.34 2.92 -32.96
N ASP A 359 -22.89 3.25 -31.75
CA ASP A 359 -22.86 4.62 -31.24
C ASP A 359 -21.91 5.52 -32.05
N VAL A 360 -20.71 5.03 -32.37
CA VAL A 360 -19.73 5.76 -33.20
C VAL A 360 -20.25 5.91 -34.63
N ASN A 361 -20.78 4.84 -35.24
CA ASN A 361 -21.29 4.86 -36.61
C ASN A 361 -22.47 5.82 -36.80
N ARG A 362 -23.28 6.05 -35.76
CA ARG A 362 -24.40 7.00 -35.80
C ARG A 362 -23.95 8.43 -36.12
N VAL A 363 -22.71 8.81 -35.84
CA VAL A 363 -22.17 10.18 -36.05
C VAL A 363 -20.92 10.25 -36.93
N CYS A 364 -20.19 9.15 -37.07
CA CYS A 364 -18.97 9.07 -37.88
C CYS A 364 -19.24 8.61 -39.31
N ASP A 365 -18.26 8.81 -40.18
CA ASP A 365 -18.25 8.18 -41.50
C ASP A 365 -18.20 6.66 -41.32
N TYR A 366 -19.15 5.96 -41.96
CA TYR A 366 -19.29 4.51 -41.85
C TYR A 366 -18.06 3.78 -42.40
N GLU A 367 -17.36 4.34 -43.40
CA GLU A 367 -16.15 3.75 -43.98
C GLU A 367 -14.95 3.88 -43.04
N SER A 368 -14.98 4.89 -42.15
CA SER A 368 -13.89 5.18 -41.22
C SER A 368 -14.03 4.45 -39.87
N THR A 369 -15.23 3.95 -39.57
CA THR A 369 -15.59 3.34 -38.29
C THR A 369 -15.02 1.93 -38.20
N ARG A 370 -14.16 1.68 -37.21
CA ARG A 370 -13.48 0.39 -37.04
C ARG A 370 -13.20 0.09 -35.58
N VAL A 371 -12.93 -1.19 -35.32
CA VAL A 371 -12.41 -1.67 -34.04
C VAL A 371 -10.89 -1.75 -34.18
N ASP A 372 -10.17 -0.80 -33.59
CA ASP A 372 -8.71 -0.71 -33.70
C ASP A 372 -7.99 -1.76 -32.86
N ARG A 373 -8.56 -2.05 -31.68
CA ARG A 373 -8.09 -3.09 -30.74
C ARG A 373 -9.28 -3.90 -30.27
N LEU A 374 -9.16 -5.23 -30.22
CA LEU A 374 -10.25 -6.13 -29.84
C LEU A 374 -9.78 -7.11 -28.76
N MET A 375 -10.38 -6.98 -27.57
CA MET A 375 -10.16 -7.87 -26.42
C MET A 375 -8.70 -7.97 -25.95
N ASP A 376 -7.97 -6.87 -25.97
CA ASP A 376 -6.62 -6.83 -25.40
C ASP A 376 -6.69 -6.86 -23.86
N VAL A 377 -5.76 -7.58 -23.23
CA VAL A 377 -5.66 -7.59 -21.76
C VAL A 377 -4.82 -6.40 -21.31
N GLU A 378 -5.48 -5.37 -20.78
CA GLU A 378 -4.79 -4.26 -20.15
C GLU A 378 -4.58 -4.52 -18.65
N ARG A 379 -3.34 -4.37 -18.20
CA ARG A 379 -2.92 -4.62 -16.81
C ARG A 379 -2.82 -3.29 -16.04
N TYR A 380 -3.54 -3.21 -14.93
CA TYR A 380 -3.50 -2.13 -13.95
C TYR A 380 -2.78 -2.61 -12.68
N SER A 381 -2.59 -1.72 -11.70
CA SER A 381 -1.82 -2.05 -10.48
C SER A 381 -2.40 -3.21 -9.68
N HIS A 382 -3.73 -3.33 -9.58
CA HIS A 382 -4.41 -4.35 -8.76
C HIS A 382 -5.28 -5.33 -9.56
N VAL A 383 -5.65 -4.97 -10.79
CA VAL A 383 -6.55 -5.76 -11.66
C VAL A 383 -6.06 -5.74 -13.12
N MET A 384 -6.61 -6.61 -13.96
CA MET A 384 -6.51 -6.55 -15.41
C MET A 384 -7.89 -6.71 -16.05
N HIS A 385 -8.08 -6.12 -17.23
CA HIS A 385 -9.38 -6.03 -17.93
C HIS A 385 -9.26 -6.43 -19.40
N LEU A 386 -10.36 -6.89 -20.01
CA LEU A 386 -10.47 -6.92 -21.47
C LEU A 386 -10.86 -5.51 -21.94
N VAL A 387 -10.07 -4.97 -22.86
CA VAL A 387 -10.26 -3.63 -23.41
C VAL A 387 -10.30 -3.74 -24.93
N SER A 388 -11.24 -3.01 -25.52
CA SER A 388 -11.28 -2.79 -26.96
C SER A 388 -11.27 -1.30 -27.25
N GLU A 389 -10.92 -0.93 -28.47
CA GLU A 389 -10.93 0.44 -28.94
C GLU A 389 -11.78 0.52 -30.20
N VAL A 390 -12.78 1.40 -30.18
CA VAL A 390 -13.63 1.69 -31.33
C VAL A 390 -13.43 3.14 -31.70
N SER A 391 -13.16 3.39 -32.97
CA SER A 391 -12.95 4.75 -33.46
C SER A 391 -13.53 5.01 -34.85
N GLY A 392 -13.78 6.28 -35.15
CA GLY A 392 -14.30 6.75 -36.44
C GLY A 392 -14.05 8.24 -36.63
N VAL A 393 -14.01 8.70 -37.88
CA VAL A 393 -13.89 10.12 -38.23
C VAL A 393 -15.28 10.74 -38.26
N LEU A 394 -15.46 11.87 -37.58
CA LEU A 394 -16.75 12.59 -37.58
C LEU A 394 -17.18 12.95 -39.01
N ARG A 395 -18.47 12.83 -39.31
CA ARG A 395 -19.01 13.36 -40.56
C ARG A 395 -18.91 14.89 -40.59
N PRO A 396 -18.79 15.52 -41.77
CA PRO A 396 -18.65 16.97 -41.87
C PRO A 396 -19.79 17.78 -41.26
N ASP A 397 -20.99 17.20 -41.14
CA ASP A 397 -22.19 17.80 -40.56
C ASP A 397 -22.36 17.54 -39.06
N LYS A 398 -21.34 16.98 -38.40
CA LYS A 398 -21.38 16.56 -36.99
C LYS A 398 -20.28 17.22 -36.17
N THR A 399 -20.58 17.46 -34.90
CA THR A 399 -19.63 18.03 -33.94
C THR A 399 -19.26 17.04 -32.85
N ARG A 400 -18.25 17.38 -32.05
CA ARG A 400 -17.87 16.62 -30.85
C ARG A 400 -19.02 16.46 -29.86
N PHE A 401 -19.97 17.39 -29.86
CA PHE A 401 -21.16 17.34 -29.00
C PHE A 401 -22.19 16.33 -29.51
N ASP A 402 -22.33 16.16 -30.83
CA ASP A 402 -23.13 15.07 -31.41
C ASP A 402 -22.55 13.70 -31.06
N ALA A 403 -21.21 13.55 -31.12
CA ALA A 403 -20.55 12.33 -30.68
C ALA A 403 -20.81 12.03 -29.21
N PHE A 404 -20.71 13.03 -28.34
CA PHE A 404 -21.04 12.87 -26.93
C PHE A 404 -22.49 12.38 -26.76
N ARG A 405 -23.48 13.05 -27.38
CA ARG A 405 -24.90 12.67 -27.28
C ARG A 405 -25.17 11.25 -27.78
N SER A 406 -24.48 10.82 -28.84
CA SER A 406 -24.63 9.49 -29.43
C SER A 406 -24.10 8.39 -28.51
N ILE A 407 -22.91 8.61 -27.93
CA ILE A 407 -22.24 7.61 -27.10
C ILE A 407 -22.80 7.60 -25.67
N PHE A 408 -23.29 8.73 -25.17
CA PHE A 408 -23.76 8.87 -23.79
C PHE A 408 -25.15 8.23 -23.53
N PRO A 409 -25.34 7.55 -22.38
CA PRO A 409 -24.31 7.01 -21.50
C PRO A 409 -23.69 5.74 -22.13
N ALA A 410 -22.54 5.33 -21.62
CA ALA A 410 -21.87 4.12 -22.10
C ALA A 410 -22.72 2.86 -21.90
N GLY A 411 -22.56 1.88 -22.78
CA GLY A 411 -23.19 0.55 -22.67
C GLY A 411 -22.86 -0.18 -21.38
N THR A 412 -21.63 -0.04 -20.92
CA THR A 412 -21.07 -0.68 -19.70
C THR A 412 -21.79 -0.28 -18.42
N VAL A 413 -22.53 0.82 -18.44
CA VAL A 413 -23.30 1.34 -17.28
C VAL A 413 -24.80 1.46 -17.55
N SER A 414 -25.26 1.03 -18.72
CA SER A 414 -26.67 1.05 -19.12
C SER A 414 -27.12 -0.35 -19.50
N GLY A 415 -26.82 -0.81 -20.71
CA GLY A 415 -27.13 -2.15 -21.19
C GLY A 415 -27.36 -2.18 -22.70
N ALA A 416 -27.93 -3.29 -23.17
CA ALA A 416 -28.21 -3.54 -24.58
C ALA A 416 -29.56 -4.25 -24.76
N PRO A 417 -30.48 -3.75 -25.60
CA PRO A 417 -30.45 -2.44 -26.28
C PRO A 417 -30.48 -1.25 -25.30
N LYS A 418 -29.67 -0.22 -25.57
CA LYS A 418 -29.37 0.89 -24.63
C LYS A 418 -30.63 1.56 -24.07
N VAL A 419 -31.53 2.03 -24.94
CA VAL A 419 -32.75 2.76 -24.51
C VAL A 419 -33.62 1.90 -23.61
N ARG A 420 -33.92 0.67 -24.00
CA ARG A 420 -34.79 -0.23 -23.21
C ARG A 420 -34.18 -0.58 -21.86
N ALA A 421 -32.87 -0.83 -21.81
CA ALA A 421 -32.18 -1.08 -20.55
C ALA A 421 -32.27 0.11 -19.59
N MET A 422 -32.12 1.34 -20.09
CA MET A 422 -32.24 2.56 -19.26
C MET A 422 -33.66 2.78 -18.74
N GLU A 423 -34.70 2.39 -19.50
CA GLU A 423 -36.07 2.42 -19.00
C GLU A 423 -36.23 1.50 -17.78
N LEU A 424 -35.81 0.23 -17.92
CA LEU A 424 -35.90 -0.75 -16.84
C LEU A 424 -35.07 -0.34 -15.62
N ILE A 425 -33.85 0.17 -15.83
CA ILE A 425 -32.99 0.68 -14.75
C ILE A 425 -33.72 1.78 -13.97
N ALA A 426 -34.28 2.76 -14.67
CA ALA A 426 -34.91 3.89 -14.00
C ALA A 426 -36.23 3.50 -13.30
N GLU A 427 -36.96 2.48 -13.79
CA GLU A 427 -38.10 1.87 -13.09
C GLU A 427 -37.69 1.14 -11.80
N LEU A 428 -36.56 0.42 -11.83
CA LEU A 428 -36.07 -0.36 -10.70
C LEU A 428 -35.42 0.53 -9.63
N GLU A 429 -34.54 1.44 -10.03
CA GLU A 429 -33.78 2.29 -9.11
C GLU A 429 -34.67 3.38 -8.47
N GLY A 430 -35.59 3.98 -9.23
CA GLY A 430 -36.53 4.99 -8.74
C GLY A 430 -35.88 6.31 -8.24
N GLU A 431 -34.57 6.44 -8.35
CA GLU A 431 -33.77 7.59 -7.92
C GLU A 431 -32.82 8.01 -9.05
N ARG A 432 -32.50 9.30 -9.08
CA ARG A 432 -31.46 9.84 -9.96
C ARG A 432 -30.10 9.25 -9.59
N ARG A 433 -29.30 8.93 -10.62
CA ARG A 433 -27.91 8.49 -10.44
C ARG A 433 -26.96 9.67 -10.18
N GLY A 434 -27.31 10.86 -10.66
CA GLY A 434 -26.47 12.04 -10.56
C GLY A 434 -25.17 11.84 -11.33
N VAL A 435 -24.04 12.14 -10.67
CA VAL A 435 -22.72 12.04 -11.32
C VAL A 435 -22.38 10.61 -11.72
N TYR A 436 -22.79 9.59 -10.94
CA TYR A 436 -22.48 8.19 -11.24
C TYR A 436 -22.97 7.77 -12.63
N ALA A 437 -22.13 7.06 -13.38
CA ALA A 437 -22.39 6.64 -14.77
C ALA A 437 -22.61 7.80 -15.77
N GLY A 438 -22.48 9.05 -15.32
CA GLY A 438 -22.38 10.22 -16.17
C GLY A 438 -20.97 10.39 -16.77
N ALA A 439 -20.64 11.61 -17.16
CA ALA A 439 -19.35 11.94 -17.75
C ALA A 439 -18.63 13.02 -16.94
N VAL A 440 -17.31 12.86 -16.78
CA VAL A 440 -16.42 13.91 -16.22
C VAL A 440 -15.31 14.16 -17.23
N GLY A 441 -15.03 15.42 -17.54
CA GLY A 441 -13.97 15.74 -18.47
C GLY A 441 -13.92 17.19 -18.91
N ARG A 442 -13.45 17.40 -20.14
CA ARG A 442 -13.04 18.71 -20.66
C ARG A 442 -13.36 18.88 -22.14
N TRP A 443 -13.57 20.14 -22.52
CA TRP A 443 -13.88 20.59 -23.88
C TRP A 443 -13.04 21.82 -24.20
N GLY A 444 -12.19 21.74 -25.23
CA GLY A 444 -11.22 22.79 -25.56
C GLY A 444 -11.80 23.98 -26.34
N TYR A 445 -11.17 25.15 -26.19
CA TYR A 445 -11.45 26.34 -27.04
C TYR A 445 -10.96 26.21 -28.48
N ASP A 446 -10.21 25.15 -28.79
CA ASP A 446 -9.71 24.78 -30.12
C ASP A 446 -10.81 24.27 -31.08
N GLY A 447 -12.05 24.18 -30.60
CA GLY A 447 -13.18 23.66 -31.37
C GLY A 447 -13.16 22.14 -31.60
N GLN A 448 -12.06 21.44 -31.30
CA GLN A 448 -11.89 20.02 -31.63
C GLN A 448 -11.70 19.14 -30.39
N SER A 449 -10.96 19.57 -29.38
CA SER A 449 -10.57 18.69 -28.28
C SER A 449 -11.72 18.39 -27.33
N MET A 450 -11.99 17.11 -27.10
CA MET A 450 -12.90 16.62 -26.07
C MET A 450 -12.30 15.36 -25.46
N ASP A 451 -12.31 15.25 -24.14
CA ASP A 451 -11.77 14.09 -23.44
C ASP A 451 -12.56 13.88 -22.15
N THR A 452 -13.36 12.83 -22.12
CA THR A 452 -14.30 12.54 -21.02
C THR A 452 -14.24 11.07 -20.63
N CYS A 453 -14.28 10.84 -19.32
CA CYS A 453 -14.38 9.50 -18.74
C CYS A 453 -15.79 9.25 -18.20
N ILE A 454 -16.15 7.98 -18.08
CA ILE A 454 -17.35 7.59 -17.35
C ILE A 454 -17.11 7.84 -15.87
N ALA A 455 -18.05 8.44 -15.15
CA ALA A 455 -17.93 8.69 -13.72
C ALA A 455 -18.13 7.41 -12.88
N LEU A 456 -17.13 6.53 -12.92
CA LEU A 456 -17.02 5.29 -12.15
C LEU A 456 -16.03 5.46 -11.00
N ARG A 457 -16.13 4.61 -9.97
CA ARG A 457 -15.31 4.68 -8.75
C ARG A 457 -15.22 6.10 -8.18
N THR A 458 -16.35 6.81 -8.27
CA THR A 458 -16.48 8.23 -7.99
C THR A 458 -17.29 8.44 -6.72
N MET A 459 -16.91 9.46 -5.95
CA MET A 459 -17.51 9.85 -4.70
C MET A 459 -18.00 11.28 -4.82
N VAL A 460 -19.24 11.53 -4.41
CA VAL A 460 -19.80 12.87 -4.30
C VAL A 460 -19.85 13.22 -2.82
N PHE A 461 -19.24 14.35 -2.45
CA PHE A 461 -19.30 14.88 -1.08
C PHE A 461 -20.25 16.06 -1.06
N LYS A 462 -21.30 15.97 -0.25
CA LYS A 462 -22.29 17.05 -0.07
C LYS A 462 -22.85 17.00 1.34
N ASP A 463 -22.99 18.16 1.97
CA ASP A 463 -23.64 18.32 3.29
C ASP A 463 -23.12 17.36 4.38
N GLY A 464 -21.80 17.12 4.40
CA GLY A 464 -21.17 16.21 5.36
C GLY A 464 -21.42 14.71 5.10
N VAL A 465 -21.84 14.34 3.89
CA VAL A 465 -22.08 12.95 3.48
C VAL A 465 -21.26 12.63 2.23
N ALA A 466 -20.62 11.46 2.25
CA ALA A 466 -20.00 10.86 1.08
C ALA A 466 -20.98 9.87 0.43
N TYR A 467 -21.23 10.04 -0.86
CA TYR A 467 -22.08 9.18 -1.67
C TYR A 467 -21.22 8.40 -2.67
N LEU A 468 -21.41 7.08 -2.70
CA LEU A 468 -20.68 6.14 -3.55
C LEU A 468 -21.71 5.28 -4.29
N GLN A 469 -21.52 5.00 -5.57
CA GLN A 469 -22.47 4.20 -6.33
C GLN A 469 -21.75 3.22 -7.27
N ALA A 470 -22.28 2.00 -7.36
CA ALA A 470 -21.76 0.97 -8.26
C ALA A 470 -22.88 0.02 -8.72
N GLY A 471 -22.65 -0.62 -9.86
CA GLY A 471 -23.56 -1.57 -10.48
C GLY A 471 -22.81 -2.69 -11.21
N GLY A 472 -23.55 -3.71 -11.62
CA GLY A 472 -23.07 -4.91 -12.31
C GLY A 472 -23.92 -5.20 -13.54
N GLY A 473 -23.31 -5.78 -14.58
CA GLY A 473 -24.01 -6.11 -15.82
C GLY A 473 -24.80 -7.39 -15.66
N ILE A 474 -26.13 -7.30 -15.65
CA ILE A 474 -26.98 -8.47 -15.48
C ILE A 474 -27.22 -9.13 -16.82
N VAL A 475 -26.82 -10.40 -16.91
CA VAL A 475 -27.03 -11.29 -18.06
C VAL A 475 -27.88 -12.49 -17.65
N HIS A 476 -28.25 -13.33 -18.62
CA HIS A 476 -29.10 -14.50 -18.38
C HIS A 476 -28.60 -15.42 -17.25
N ASP A 477 -27.28 -15.61 -17.16
CA ASP A 477 -26.64 -16.52 -16.21
C ASP A 477 -26.16 -15.84 -14.92
N SER A 478 -26.48 -14.56 -14.71
CA SER A 478 -26.11 -13.83 -13.49
C SER A 478 -26.75 -14.45 -12.24
N ASP A 479 -25.98 -14.61 -11.17
CA ASP A 479 -26.47 -15.00 -9.86
C ASP A 479 -26.78 -13.75 -9.01
N PRO A 480 -27.98 -13.61 -8.41
CA PRO A 480 -28.35 -12.40 -7.68
C PRO A 480 -27.38 -12.01 -6.57
N HIS A 481 -26.87 -12.99 -5.81
CA HIS A 481 -26.00 -12.73 -4.68
C HIS A 481 -24.60 -12.31 -5.15
N ASP A 482 -24.05 -13.02 -6.14
CA ASP A 482 -22.74 -12.69 -6.70
C ASP A 482 -22.72 -11.27 -7.29
N GLU A 483 -23.79 -10.86 -7.97
CA GLU A 483 -23.91 -9.52 -8.55
C GLU A 483 -24.02 -8.42 -7.46
N TYR A 484 -24.73 -8.70 -6.36
CA TYR A 484 -24.73 -7.81 -5.20
C TYR A 484 -23.32 -7.64 -4.62
N GLU A 485 -22.62 -8.76 -4.36
CA GLU A 485 -21.24 -8.74 -3.85
C GLU A 485 -20.29 -8.04 -4.83
N GLU A 486 -20.50 -8.17 -6.14
CA GLU A 486 -19.72 -7.45 -7.15
C GLU A 486 -19.83 -5.93 -6.99
N THR A 487 -21.03 -5.40 -6.71
CA THR A 487 -21.18 -3.96 -6.47
C THR A 487 -20.39 -3.49 -5.25
N LEU A 488 -20.36 -4.27 -4.16
CA LEU A 488 -19.58 -3.98 -2.97
C LEU A 488 -18.07 -4.06 -3.26
N ASN A 489 -17.64 -5.06 -4.03
CA ASN A 489 -16.26 -5.22 -4.47
C ASN A 489 -15.80 -4.04 -5.34
N LYS A 490 -16.66 -3.54 -6.23
CA LYS A 490 -16.40 -2.32 -7.03
C LYS A 490 -16.29 -1.06 -6.15
N LEU A 491 -17.03 -1.00 -5.05
CA LEU A 491 -17.00 0.10 -4.08
C LEU A 491 -15.87 -0.02 -3.05
N LYS A 492 -15.28 -1.20 -2.89
CA LYS A 492 -14.28 -1.52 -1.86
C LYS A 492 -13.11 -0.54 -1.85
N ALA A 493 -12.61 -0.15 -3.02
CA ALA A 493 -11.52 0.83 -3.11
C ALA A 493 -11.92 2.20 -2.54
N ASN A 494 -13.15 2.68 -2.81
CA ASN A 494 -13.66 3.93 -2.27
C ASN A 494 -13.94 3.82 -0.76
N ILE A 495 -14.48 2.69 -0.31
CA ILE A 495 -14.72 2.39 1.11
C ILE A 495 -13.41 2.42 1.90
N GLU A 496 -12.38 1.69 1.44
CA GLU A 496 -11.05 1.68 2.04
C GLU A 496 -10.34 3.04 1.94
N CYS A 497 -10.62 3.80 0.88
CA CYS A 497 -10.09 5.15 0.75
C CYS A 497 -10.63 6.07 1.86
N ILE A 498 -11.94 6.06 2.11
CA ILE A 498 -12.55 6.84 3.19
C ILE A 498 -12.07 6.33 4.55
N ALA A 499 -12.15 5.03 4.80
CA ALA A 499 -11.74 4.44 6.08
C ALA A 499 -10.24 4.67 6.37
N GLY A 500 -9.38 4.54 5.35
CA GLY A 500 -7.95 4.83 5.47
C GLY A 500 -7.65 6.31 5.69
N ALA A 501 -8.43 7.21 5.10
CA ALA A 501 -8.32 8.64 5.36
C ALA A 501 -8.79 8.96 6.78
N GLU A 502 -9.90 8.39 7.25
CA GLU A 502 -10.36 8.53 8.63
C GLU A 502 -9.34 7.98 9.63
N ARG A 503 -8.70 6.83 9.38
CA ARG A 503 -7.60 6.34 10.23
C ARG A 503 -6.45 7.35 10.28
N ARG A 504 -6.07 7.92 9.12
CA ARG A 504 -4.99 8.89 9.01
C ARG A 504 -5.28 10.23 9.69
N PHE A 505 -6.53 10.68 9.69
CA PHE A 505 -6.93 12.00 10.20
C PHE A 505 -7.73 11.95 11.52
N GLY A 506 -8.18 10.77 11.93
CA GLY A 506 -9.04 10.50 13.08
C GLY A 506 -8.32 9.86 14.25
N ALA A 507 -7.19 9.20 14.01
CA ALA A 507 -6.07 9.44 14.90
C ALA A 507 -5.81 10.94 14.78
N GLY A 508 -6.19 11.71 15.81
CA GLY A 508 -6.08 13.16 15.75
C GLY A 508 -4.71 13.56 15.20
N ARG A 509 -4.60 14.77 14.65
CA ARG A 509 -3.31 15.46 14.75
C ARG A 509 -3.00 15.62 16.24
N HIS A 510 -2.57 14.55 16.90
CA HIS A 510 -1.34 14.64 17.64
C HIS A 510 -0.37 15.21 16.62
N THR A 511 -0.12 16.51 16.71
CA THR A 511 1.26 16.89 16.98
C THR A 511 1.75 15.86 18.01
N HIS A 512 2.32 14.75 17.56
CA HIS A 512 3.07 13.87 18.43
C HIS A 512 4.26 14.73 18.83
N ALA A 513 4.03 15.60 19.83
CA ALA A 513 5.04 15.80 20.83
C ALA A 513 5.37 14.38 21.27
N CYS A 514 6.58 13.91 20.96
CA CYS A 514 7.12 12.68 21.53
C CYS A 514 6.94 12.82 23.05
N GLY A 515 5.97 12.10 23.63
CA GLY A 515 5.36 12.57 24.87
C GLY A 515 3.95 12.02 25.12
N GLY A 516 3.80 10.72 25.33
CA GLY A 516 2.52 10.11 25.76
C GLY A 516 2.60 9.62 27.20
N ALA A 517 1.91 10.28 28.13
CA ALA A 517 1.79 9.74 29.49
C ALA A 517 0.84 8.53 29.48
N ASN A 518 1.32 7.36 29.91
CA ASN A 518 0.48 6.18 30.11
C ASN A 518 -0.50 6.39 31.27
N GLU A 519 -1.79 6.10 31.04
CA GLU A 519 -2.79 6.00 32.11
C GLU A 519 -2.54 4.74 32.95
N TYR A 520 -2.35 4.93 34.26
CA TYR A 520 -2.02 3.87 35.20
C TYR A 520 -3.27 3.36 35.93
N SER A 521 -3.57 2.07 35.80
CA SER A 521 -4.60 1.39 36.60
C SER A 521 -3.98 0.52 37.71
N PRO A 522 -4.47 0.60 38.96
CA PRO A 522 -3.96 -0.21 40.07
C PRO A 522 -4.10 -1.73 39.87
N GLU A 523 -5.17 -2.18 39.20
CA GLU A 523 -5.47 -3.59 38.96
C GLU A 523 -4.44 -4.29 38.05
N LEU A 524 -3.92 -3.57 37.05
CA LEU A 524 -2.90 -4.09 36.14
C LEU A 524 -1.56 -4.37 36.86
N SER A 525 -1.30 -3.71 37.98
CA SER A 525 -0.03 -3.85 38.71
C SER A 525 0.07 -5.15 39.50
N ALA A 526 -1.05 -5.67 40.00
CA ALA A 526 -1.09 -6.97 40.67
C ALA A 526 -0.87 -8.12 39.68
N LEU A 527 -1.49 -8.02 38.49
CA LEU A 527 -1.31 -9.00 37.41
C LEU A 527 0.15 -9.02 36.90
N LYS A 528 0.75 -7.84 36.70
CA LYS A 528 2.17 -7.69 36.35
C LYS A 528 3.11 -8.29 37.40
N LEU A 529 2.81 -8.12 38.68
CA LEU A 529 3.60 -8.72 39.76
C LEU A 529 3.49 -10.25 39.79
N ALA A 530 2.28 -10.80 39.57
CA ALA A 530 2.07 -12.24 39.49
C ALA A 530 2.81 -12.87 38.30
N ALA A 531 2.82 -12.19 37.15
CA ALA A 531 3.53 -12.61 35.95
C ALA A 531 5.03 -12.83 36.18
N LEU A 532 5.67 -12.02 37.03
CA LEU A 532 7.09 -12.17 37.37
C LEU A 532 7.39 -13.53 38.00
N PHE A 533 6.57 -13.99 38.95
CA PHE A 533 6.77 -15.27 39.62
C PHE A 533 6.50 -16.46 38.71
N VAL A 534 5.50 -16.34 37.81
CA VAL A 534 5.21 -17.37 36.81
C VAL A 534 6.40 -17.52 35.85
N ILE A 535 6.92 -16.42 35.30
CA ILE A 535 8.07 -16.44 34.38
C ILE A 535 9.31 -17.01 35.08
N LEU A 536 9.58 -16.61 36.33
CA LEU A 536 10.69 -17.15 37.12
C LEU A 536 10.58 -18.68 37.26
N ALA A 537 9.40 -19.17 37.64
CA ALA A 537 9.16 -20.59 37.84
C ALA A 537 9.30 -21.38 36.53
N THR A 538 8.67 -20.92 35.44
CA THR A 538 8.69 -21.63 34.16
C THR A 538 10.08 -21.65 33.54
N ALA A 539 10.79 -20.51 33.51
CA ALA A 539 12.14 -20.41 32.94
C ALA A 539 13.18 -21.24 33.72
N THR A 540 13.11 -21.20 35.05
CA THR A 540 14.04 -21.95 35.91
C THR A 540 13.80 -23.45 35.81
N LEU A 541 12.54 -23.90 35.83
CA LEU A 541 12.21 -25.32 35.66
C LEU A 541 12.61 -25.83 34.28
N ALA A 542 12.38 -25.04 33.23
CA ALA A 542 12.77 -25.36 31.87
C ALA A 542 14.28 -25.57 31.74
N ALA A 543 15.11 -24.66 32.26
CA ALA A 543 16.57 -24.74 32.17
C ALA A 543 17.18 -25.83 33.07
N LEU A 544 16.59 -26.11 34.23
CA LEU A 544 17.06 -27.15 35.15
C LEU A 544 16.65 -28.56 34.73
N SER A 545 15.54 -28.72 34.01
CA SER A 545 15.00 -30.06 33.70
C SER A 545 15.96 -30.97 32.91
N PRO A 546 16.72 -30.51 31.90
CA PRO A 546 17.68 -31.37 31.19
C PRO A 546 18.88 -31.74 32.07
N ILE A 547 19.30 -30.85 32.96
CA ILE A 547 20.40 -31.07 33.90
C ILE A 547 19.96 -32.11 34.94
N ALA A 548 18.76 -31.97 35.51
CA ALA A 548 18.22 -32.90 36.50
C ALA A 548 18.01 -34.31 35.90
N ALA A 549 17.47 -34.41 34.68
CA ALA A 549 17.28 -35.67 33.98
C ALA A 549 18.60 -36.45 33.73
N ARG A 550 19.75 -35.78 33.65
CA ARG A 550 21.07 -36.42 33.56
C ARG A 550 21.56 -36.98 34.90
N HIS A 551 21.09 -36.45 36.03
CA HIS A 551 21.65 -36.71 37.36
C HIS A 551 20.75 -37.56 38.27
N VAL A 552 19.42 -37.53 38.07
CA VAL A 552 18.45 -38.27 38.87
C VAL A 552 18.12 -39.61 38.20
N ARG A 553 18.61 -40.72 38.76
CA ARG A 553 18.41 -42.08 38.21
C ARG A 553 16.94 -42.48 38.00
N SER A 554 16.01 -41.88 38.75
CA SER A 554 14.57 -42.16 38.66
C SER A 554 13.86 -41.46 37.49
N ILE A 555 14.51 -40.48 36.83
CA ILE A 555 13.96 -39.75 35.69
C ILE A 555 14.60 -40.32 34.42
N HIS A 556 13.92 -41.25 33.75
CA HIS A 556 14.34 -41.77 32.45
C HIS A 556 13.68 -40.97 31.33
N VAL A 557 14.45 -40.12 30.65
CA VAL A 557 14.00 -39.38 29.46
C VAL A 557 14.61 -40.04 28.23
N SER A 558 13.80 -40.34 27.22
CA SER A 558 14.30 -41.00 26.00
C SER A 558 15.24 -40.06 25.22
N PRO A 559 16.34 -40.57 24.64
CA PRO A 559 17.22 -39.77 23.79
C PRO A 559 16.49 -39.13 22.60
N LEU A 560 15.44 -39.80 22.09
CA LEU A 560 14.57 -39.28 21.04
C LEU A 560 13.78 -38.04 21.51
N LEU A 561 13.27 -38.04 22.76
CA LEU A 561 12.55 -36.88 23.29
C LEU A 561 13.48 -35.67 23.46
N PHE A 562 14.70 -35.88 23.97
CA PHE A 562 15.71 -34.83 24.02
C PHE A 562 16.05 -34.26 22.65
N PHE A 563 16.18 -35.15 21.67
CA PHE A 563 16.47 -34.79 20.29
C PHE A 563 15.34 -33.95 19.66
N VAL A 564 14.08 -34.36 19.85
CA VAL A 564 12.90 -33.64 19.32
C VAL A 564 12.74 -32.28 20.00
N VAL A 565 12.80 -32.22 21.34
CA VAL A 565 12.63 -30.98 22.11
C VAL A 565 13.71 -29.95 21.78
N LYS A 566 14.96 -30.40 21.57
CA LYS A 566 16.06 -29.52 21.16
C LYS A 566 15.78 -28.83 19.83
N HIS A 567 15.40 -29.58 18.79
CA HIS A 567 15.12 -29.01 17.47
C HIS A 567 13.87 -28.14 17.45
N PHE A 568 12.83 -28.53 18.21
CA PHE A 568 11.65 -27.70 18.41
C PHE A 568 12.03 -26.35 19.02
N GLY A 569 12.84 -26.36 20.09
CA GLY A 569 13.35 -25.14 20.72
C GLY A 569 14.19 -24.27 19.79
N THR A 570 15.05 -24.86 18.96
CA THR A 570 15.80 -24.12 17.93
C THR A 570 14.85 -23.42 16.94
N GLY A 571 13.75 -24.07 16.56
CA GLY A 571 12.73 -23.49 15.69
C GLY A 571 12.01 -22.32 16.33
N VAL A 572 11.68 -22.43 17.63
CA VAL A 572 11.10 -21.35 18.44
C VAL A 572 12.06 -20.15 18.47
N ILE A 573 13.35 -20.35 18.79
CA ILE A 573 14.36 -19.27 18.84
C ILE A 573 14.47 -18.54 17.50
N LEU A 574 14.49 -19.29 16.40
CA LEU A 574 14.59 -18.72 15.05
C LEU A 574 13.37 -17.87 14.71
N ALA A 575 12.17 -18.35 15.05
CA ALA A 575 10.93 -17.60 14.88
C ALA A 575 10.85 -16.38 15.81
N THR A 576 11.30 -16.48 17.06
CA THR A 576 11.39 -15.33 17.98
C THR A 576 12.26 -14.22 17.37
N ALA A 577 13.43 -14.56 16.81
CA ALA A 577 14.30 -13.60 16.16
C ALA A 577 13.66 -12.92 14.93
N PHE A 578 13.12 -13.70 13.99
CA PHE A 578 12.58 -13.18 12.72
C PHE A 578 11.19 -12.57 12.79
N ILE A 579 10.31 -13.13 13.61
CA ILE A 579 8.88 -12.82 13.61
C ILE A 579 8.52 -11.92 14.77
N HIS A 580 9.15 -12.09 15.93
CA HIS A 580 8.75 -11.37 17.14
C HIS A 580 9.61 -10.12 17.40
N ILE A 581 10.94 -10.24 17.31
CA ILE A 581 11.85 -9.16 17.70
C ILE A 581 12.17 -8.24 16.51
N MET A 582 12.50 -8.84 15.36
CA MET A 582 12.93 -8.06 14.20
C MET A 582 11.89 -7.04 13.73
N PRO A 583 10.59 -7.36 13.59
CA PRO A 583 9.59 -6.36 13.19
C PRO A 583 9.46 -5.21 14.20
N GLY A 584 9.55 -5.49 15.50
CA GLY A 584 9.56 -4.48 16.56
C GLY A 584 10.75 -3.52 16.46
N ALA A 585 11.93 -4.04 16.14
CA ALA A 585 13.13 -3.25 15.88
C ALA A 585 12.97 -2.32 14.67
N PHE A 586 12.39 -2.83 13.57
CA PHE A 586 12.09 -2.05 12.38
C PHE A 586 11.02 -1.00 12.62
N SER A 587 9.98 -1.31 13.39
CA SER A 587 8.94 -0.36 13.79
C SER A 587 9.49 0.77 14.65
N SER A 588 10.40 0.45 15.58
CA SER A 588 10.95 1.42 16.52
C SER A 588 11.96 2.37 15.86
N LEU A 589 12.92 1.87 15.07
CA LEU A 589 13.95 2.71 14.44
C LEU A 589 13.48 3.44 13.16
N ASN A 590 12.37 3.01 12.56
CA ASN A 590 11.74 3.71 11.43
C ASN A 590 10.49 4.51 11.86
N HIS A 591 10.29 4.71 13.17
CA HIS A 591 9.13 5.43 13.67
C HIS A 591 9.17 6.91 13.23
N GLU A 592 8.00 7.48 12.90
CA GLU A 592 7.88 8.86 12.40
C GLU A 592 8.35 9.93 13.42
N CYS A 593 8.41 9.57 14.71
CA CYS A 593 8.98 10.40 15.80
C CYS A 593 10.49 10.60 15.69
N LEU A 594 11.19 9.72 14.97
CA LEU A 594 12.62 9.83 14.74
C LEU A 594 12.85 10.70 13.50
N GLY A 595 13.50 11.84 13.70
CA GLY A 595 13.79 12.80 12.62
C GLY A 595 14.53 12.16 11.43
N SER A 596 14.64 12.92 10.33
CA SER A 596 15.11 12.45 9.01
C SER A 596 16.43 11.66 8.99
N TYR A 597 17.27 11.77 10.02
CA TYR A 597 18.49 10.99 10.15
C TYR A 597 18.23 9.48 10.23
N TRP A 598 17.21 9.04 10.97
CA TRP A 598 16.87 7.63 11.16
C TRP A 598 15.94 7.11 10.04
N THR A 599 14.97 7.91 9.64
CA THR A 599 13.87 7.49 8.74
C THR A 599 14.13 7.74 7.25
N ALA A 600 14.93 8.75 6.87
CA ALA A 600 15.06 9.17 5.47
C ALA A 600 16.36 8.74 4.78
N LYS A 601 17.41 8.39 5.53
CA LYS A 601 18.73 8.04 4.95
C LYS A 601 18.96 6.54 4.76
N TYR A 602 18.47 5.67 5.65
CA TYR A 602 18.68 4.22 5.54
C TYR A 602 17.68 3.42 6.39
N SER A 603 16.58 2.98 5.77
CA SER A 603 15.49 2.23 6.43
C SER A 603 15.89 0.82 6.90
N ALA A 604 17.03 0.30 6.43
CA ALA A 604 17.59 -1.00 6.80
C ALA A 604 18.56 -0.94 8.00
N SER A 605 18.59 0.17 8.74
CA SER A 605 19.45 0.33 9.93
C SER A 605 19.26 -0.75 11.02
N PRO A 606 18.05 -1.27 11.31
CA PRO A 606 17.90 -2.40 12.26
C PRO A 606 18.60 -3.67 11.76
N GLY A 607 18.45 -3.99 10.47
CA GLY A 607 19.10 -5.14 9.84
C GLY A 607 20.63 -5.04 9.86
N ALA A 608 21.17 -3.83 9.68
CA ALA A 608 22.61 -3.59 9.78
C ALA A 608 23.14 -3.78 11.22
N ILE A 609 22.41 -3.30 12.23
CA ILE A 609 22.75 -3.49 13.65
C ILE A 609 22.68 -4.98 14.03
N MET A 610 21.64 -5.67 13.57
CA MET A 610 21.48 -7.11 13.77
C MET A 610 22.67 -7.90 13.19
N MET A 611 23.05 -7.60 11.94
CA MET A 611 24.17 -8.24 11.28
C MET A 611 25.49 -7.91 11.98
N ALA A 612 25.70 -6.67 12.42
CA ALA A 612 26.86 -6.28 13.20
C ALA A 612 26.95 -7.04 14.54
N ALA A 613 25.83 -7.25 15.24
CA ALA A 613 25.79 -8.04 16.47
C ALA A 613 26.15 -9.53 16.22
N ALA A 614 25.62 -10.12 15.14
CA ALA A 614 25.95 -11.50 14.74
C ALA A 614 27.44 -11.66 14.37
N PHE A 615 28.03 -10.70 13.64
CA PHE A 615 29.47 -10.71 13.35
C PHE A 615 30.32 -10.46 14.59
N PHE A 616 29.91 -9.57 15.47
CA PHE A 616 30.63 -9.28 16.71
C PHE A 616 30.77 -10.55 17.55
N ILE A 617 29.68 -11.30 17.76
CA ILE A 617 29.72 -12.52 18.55
C ILE A 617 30.52 -13.63 17.87
N PHE A 618 30.44 -13.73 16.53
CA PHE A 618 31.30 -14.61 15.75
C PHE A 618 32.79 -14.31 15.96
N PHE A 619 33.18 -13.03 15.91
CA PHE A 619 34.58 -12.66 16.14
C PHE A 619 35.03 -12.94 17.57
N VAL A 620 34.20 -12.63 18.57
CA VAL A 620 34.49 -12.97 19.97
C VAL A 620 34.77 -14.46 20.12
N GLN A 621 33.90 -15.30 19.56
CA GLN A 621 34.07 -16.74 19.59
C GLN A 621 35.35 -17.18 18.84
N TYR A 622 35.56 -16.69 17.63
CA TYR A 622 36.74 -17.02 16.82
C TYR A 622 38.05 -16.66 17.53
N PHE A 623 38.15 -15.44 18.07
CA PHE A 623 39.36 -15.00 18.78
C PHE A 623 39.56 -15.75 20.08
N ALA A 624 38.50 -16.04 20.82
CA ALA A 624 38.60 -16.77 22.07
C ALA A 624 39.01 -18.24 21.84
N THR A 625 38.45 -18.92 20.83
CA THR A 625 38.91 -20.27 20.41
C THR A 625 40.36 -20.23 19.92
N ARG A 626 40.72 -19.25 19.09
CA ARG A 626 42.11 -19.09 18.61
C ARG A 626 43.10 -18.78 19.73
N TYR A 627 42.68 -18.01 20.73
CA TYR A 627 43.50 -17.72 21.91
C TYR A 627 43.74 -19.00 22.73
N LEU A 628 42.69 -19.80 22.97
CA LEU A 628 42.82 -21.09 23.65
C LEU A 628 43.77 -22.02 22.88
N ASP A 629 43.65 -22.12 21.55
CA ASP A 629 44.57 -22.89 20.71
C ASP A 629 46.03 -22.42 20.81
N ILE A 630 46.26 -21.09 20.87
CA ILE A 630 47.61 -20.53 21.00
C ILE A 630 48.19 -20.80 22.40
N VAL A 631 47.38 -20.67 23.45
CA VAL A 631 47.79 -20.97 24.82
C VAL A 631 48.12 -22.46 24.95
N ASP A 632 47.32 -23.33 24.35
CA ASP A 632 47.55 -24.78 24.36
C ASP A 632 48.82 -25.15 23.57
N LYS A 633 49.02 -24.58 22.38
CA LYS A 633 50.26 -24.75 21.60
C LYS A 633 51.51 -24.22 22.30
N ARG A 634 51.41 -23.11 23.04
CA ARG A 634 52.52 -22.56 23.86
C ARG A 634 52.80 -23.42 25.08
N ALA A 635 51.76 -23.95 25.72
CA ALA A 635 51.90 -24.90 26.83
C ALA A 635 52.55 -26.22 26.35
N ALA A 636 52.20 -26.68 25.14
CA ALA A 636 52.82 -27.84 24.51
C ALA A 636 54.29 -27.58 24.11
N SER A 637 54.62 -26.40 23.57
CA SER A 637 56.01 -26.06 23.21
C SER A 637 56.92 -25.82 24.43
N GLN A 638 56.38 -25.34 25.56
CA GLN A 638 57.13 -25.26 26.82
C GLN A 638 57.41 -26.64 27.42
N ARG A 639 56.55 -27.64 27.20
CA ARG A 639 56.79 -29.03 27.62
C ARG A 639 57.76 -29.78 26.72
N SER A 640 57.76 -29.52 25.41
CA SER A 640 58.74 -30.13 24.50
C SER A 640 60.18 -29.67 24.78
N ASN A 641 60.37 -28.49 25.38
CA ASN A 641 61.67 -28.02 25.85
C ASN A 641 62.12 -28.62 27.20
N SER A 642 61.24 -29.28 27.96
CA SER A 642 61.58 -29.94 29.24
C SER A 642 61.78 -31.45 29.15
N TYR A 643 61.43 -32.08 28.03
CA TYR A 643 61.61 -33.52 27.79
C TYR A 643 62.42 -33.76 26.51
N SER A 644 63.72 -33.45 26.55
CA SER A 644 64.70 -34.04 25.63
C SER A 644 65.25 -35.33 26.26
N SER A 645 64.51 -36.43 26.18
CA SER A 645 65.09 -37.79 26.14
C SER A 645 64.00 -38.86 26.07
N SER A 646 64.29 -39.86 25.23
CA SER A 646 63.58 -41.12 25.02
C SER A 646 62.42 -41.11 24.02
N SER A 647 62.79 -41.52 22.82
CA SER A 647 61.93 -41.92 21.71
C SER A 647 61.26 -43.27 21.98
N THR A 648 59.93 -43.35 21.84
CA THR A 648 59.28 -44.53 21.26
C THR A 648 57.93 -44.16 20.64
N VAL A 649 57.75 -44.58 19.40
CA VAL A 649 56.52 -44.45 18.60
C VAL A 649 55.51 -45.50 19.08
N VAL A 650 54.29 -45.11 19.44
CA VAL A 650 53.16 -46.04 19.59
C VAL A 650 51.90 -45.43 18.96
N LYS A 651 51.24 -46.24 18.11
CA LYS A 651 49.93 -45.98 17.49
C LYS A 651 48.82 -46.06 18.54
N ALA A 652 47.85 -45.14 18.50
CA ALA A 652 46.64 -45.22 19.33
C ALA A 652 45.38 -45.26 18.45
N ASP A 653 44.89 -46.47 18.21
CA ASP A 653 43.47 -46.76 17.94
C ASP A 653 42.92 -47.39 19.23
N THR A 654 42.20 -46.62 20.06
CA THR A 654 41.26 -47.16 21.06
C THR A 654 40.35 -46.07 21.64
N LEU A 655 39.05 -46.35 21.64
CA LEU A 655 38.02 -45.70 22.44
C LEU A 655 38.31 -45.93 23.94
N VAL A 656 38.29 -44.89 24.77
CA VAL A 656 38.54 -45.00 26.22
C VAL A 656 37.27 -44.85 27.04
N ASP A 657 37.06 -45.84 27.91
CA ASP A 657 36.02 -45.97 28.93
C ASP A 657 36.38 -45.16 30.19
N VAL A 658 35.45 -44.38 30.75
CA VAL A 658 35.71 -43.33 31.78
C VAL A 658 35.60 -43.86 33.22
N HIS A 659 36.00 -45.11 33.45
CA HIS A 659 36.00 -45.73 34.77
C HIS A 659 37.37 -46.35 35.09
N ALA A 660 38.37 -45.50 35.36
CA ALA A 660 39.66 -45.92 35.93
C ALA A 660 40.02 -45.11 37.18
N ASP A 661 40.57 -45.82 38.16
CA ASP A 661 40.91 -45.42 39.53
C ASP A 661 42.06 -44.37 39.58
N PRO A 662 42.04 -43.32 40.43
CA PRO A 662 42.99 -42.19 40.34
C PRO A 662 44.44 -42.50 40.75
N ALA A 663 44.77 -43.74 41.16
CA ALA A 663 46.05 -44.08 41.76
C ALA A 663 47.14 -44.57 40.77
N ALA A 664 46.88 -44.57 39.46
CA ALA A 664 47.87 -44.98 38.46
C ALA A 664 47.97 -43.96 37.32
N ILE A 665 48.79 -42.93 37.48
CA ILE A 665 49.06 -41.96 36.39
C ILE A 665 50.57 -41.77 36.21
N GLY A 666 51.09 -42.32 35.11
CA GLY A 666 52.36 -41.93 34.50
C GLY A 666 52.18 -40.76 33.51
N ALA A 667 53.28 -40.25 32.95
CA ALA A 667 53.36 -39.03 32.14
C ALA A 667 52.31 -38.88 31.00
N ASP A 668 51.80 -39.99 30.46
CA ASP A 668 50.79 -40.06 29.40
C ASP A 668 49.36 -39.62 29.84
N GLY A 669 49.09 -39.64 31.16
CA GLY A 669 47.82 -39.14 31.69
C GLY A 669 47.75 -37.61 31.77
N GLN A 670 48.89 -36.92 31.82
CA GLN A 670 48.94 -35.47 32.01
C GLN A 670 48.62 -34.71 30.71
N ASP A 671 49.07 -35.21 29.56
CA ASP A 671 48.75 -34.62 28.25
C ASP A 671 47.28 -34.89 27.84
N ASN A 672 46.75 -36.08 28.16
CA ASN A 672 45.33 -36.39 27.98
C ASN A 672 44.40 -35.56 28.89
N ILE A 673 44.80 -35.24 30.12
CA ILE A 673 44.05 -34.35 31.02
C ILE A 673 44.04 -32.90 30.49
N HIS A 674 45.13 -32.45 29.86
CA HIS A 674 45.25 -31.09 29.34
C HIS A 674 44.49 -30.85 28.03
N ALA A 675 44.52 -31.79 27.07
CA ALA A 675 43.72 -31.74 25.85
C ALA A 675 42.20 -31.77 26.17
N ASN A 676 41.79 -32.63 27.12
CA ASN A 676 40.42 -32.64 27.63
C ASN A 676 40.02 -31.33 28.33
N LYS A 677 40.97 -30.63 28.97
CA LYS A 677 40.73 -29.34 29.61
C LYS A 677 40.56 -28.20 28.60
N ALA A 678 41.32 -28.18 27.52
CA ALA A 678 41.18 -27.19 26.44
C ALA A 678 39.86 -27.34 25.68
N ILE A 679 39.48 -28.58 25.34
CA ILE A 679 38.19 -28.89 24.70
C ILE A 679 37.02 -28.50 25.62
N LEU A 680 37.11 -28.85 26.92
CA LEU A 680 36.10 -28.47 27.91
C LEU A 680 36.03 -26.94 28.07
N GLN A 681 37.15 -26.22 28.01
CA GLN A 681 37.16 -24.75 28.06
C GLN A 681 36.51 -24.12 26.83
N ALA A 682 36.74 -24.67 25.64
CA ALA A 682 36.08 -24.22 24.41
C ALA A 682 34.56 -24.49 24.44
N GLN A 683 34.13 -25.65 24.94
CA GLN A 683 32.71 -25.98 25.12
C GLN A 683 32.03 -25.07 26.16
N ILE A 684 32.68 -24.82 27.30
CA ILE A 684 32.17 -23.90 28.32
C ILE A 684 32.05 -22.49 27.74
N LEU A 685 33.05 -22.03 27.00
CA LEU A 685 33.04 -20.72 26.34
C LEU A 685 31.88 -20.59 25.35
N GLY A 686 31.63 -21.59 24.49
CA GLY A 686 30.50 -21.59 23.56
C GLY A 686 29.15 -21.51 24.29
N VAL A 687 28.97 -22.31 25.34
CA VAL A 687 27.74 -22.28 26.15
C VAL A 687 27.59 -20.94 26.90
N SER A 688 28.68 -20.36 27.41
CA SER A 688 28.64 -19.03 28.06
C SER A 688 28.34 -17.89 27.09
N ILE A 689 28.80 -17.97 25.84
CA ILE A 689 28.45 -17.02 24.78
C ILE A 689 26.96 -17.11 24.44
N LEU A 690 26.45 -18.33 24.29
CA LEU A 690 25.02 -18.60 24.09
C LEU A 690 24.17 -18.07 25.25
N GLU A 691 24.59 -18.37 26.49
CA GLU A 691 23.94 -17.90 27.71
C GLU A 691 23.92 -16.36 27.80
N ALA A 692 25.04 -15.68 27.49
CA ALA A 692 25.11 -14.22 27.52
C ALA A 692 24.14 -13.56 26.52
N GLY A 693 24.03 -14.10 25.31
CA GLY A 693 23.12 -13.57 24.29
C GLY A 693 21.64 -13.73 24.67
N ILE A 694 21.29 -14.88 25.23
CA ILE A 694 19.92 -15.17 25.69
C ILE A 694 19.57 -14.35 26.95
N VAL A 695 20.50 -14.19 27.89
CA VAL A 695 20.30 -13.38 29.11
C VAL A 695 20.08 -11.91 28.77
N PHE A 696 20.86 -11.38 27.82
CA PHE A 696 20.70 -10.01 27.35
C PHE A 696 19.29 -9.77 26.78
N HIS A 697 18.86 -10.66 25.87
CA HIS A 697 17.51 -10.63 25.31
C HIS A 697 16.41 -10.73 26.39
N SER A 698 16.56 -11.69 27.31
CA SER A 698 15.63 -11.96 28.40
C SER A 698 15.42 -10.75 29.33
N LEU A 699 16.50 -10.01 29.61
CA LEU A 699 16.43 -8.77 30.42
C LEU A 699 15.60 -7.68 29.73
N PHE A 700 15.77 -7.49 28.42
CA PHE A 700 15.03 -6.46 27.67
C PHE A 700 13.56 -6.80 27.51
N ILE A 701 13.22 -8.04 27.17
CA ILE A 701 11.80 -8.44 27.09
C ILE A 701 11.09 -8.27 28.44
N GLY A 702 11.76 -8.68 29.53
CA GLY A 702 11.19 -8.52 30.87
C GLY A 702 10.91 -7.04 31.19
N MET A 703 11.80 -6.15 30.79
CA MET A 703 11.63 -4.70 30.95
C MET A 703 10.43 -4.19 30.14
N THR A 704 10.37 -4.54 28.85
CA THR A 704 9.31 -4.15 27.92
C THR A 704 7.94 -4.62 28.42
N LEU A 705 7.80 -5.90 28.78
CA LEU A 705 6.56 -6.49 29.28
C LEU A 705 5.95 -5.70 30.44
N MET A 706 6.78 -5.12 31.31
CA MET A 706 6.31 -4.38 32.49
C MET A 706 5.94 -2.93 32.20
N VAL A 707 6.45 -2.34 31.11
CA VAL A 707 6.10 -0.98 30.66
C VAL A 707 4.97 -0.96 29.64
N THR A 708 4.66 -2.10 29.01
CA THR A 708 3.55 -2.30 28.05
C THR A 708 2.16 -1.98 28.63
N GLY A 709 1.25 -1.49 27.79
CA GLY A 709 -0.14 -1.15 28.17
C GLY A 709 -1.02 -2.36 28.51
N LYS A 710 -2.27 -2.12 28.96
CA LYS A 710 -3.20 -3.19 29.40
C LYS A 710 -3.53 -4.17 28.28
N ASP A 711 -3.82 -3.65 27.08
CA ASP A 711 -4.34 -4.45 25.97
C ASP A 711 -3.26 -5.32 25.31
N GLU A 712 -2.00 -4.88 25.39
CA GLU A 712 -0.83 -5.58 24.85
C GLU A 712 -0.17 -6.52 25.87
N PHE A 713 -0.46 -6.37 27.17
CA PHE A 713 0.21 -7.12 28.22
C PHE A 713 -0.09 -8.63 28.16
N THR A 714 -1.36 -9.01 28.03
CA THR A 714 -1.76 -10.44 28.08
C THR A 714 -1.21 -11.25 26.91
N PRO A 715 -1.30 -10.79 25.66
CA PRO A 715 -0.71 -11.52 24.53
C PRO A 715 0.81 -11.62 24.64
N LEU A 716 1.48 -10.53 25.01
CA LEU A 716 2.93 -10.51 25.20
C LEU A 716 3.37 -11.43 26.34
N PHE A 717 2.64 -11.45 27.46
CA PHE A 717 2.92 -12.35 28.59
C PHE A 717 2.86 -13.83 28.19
N ILE A 718 1.85 -14.23 27.42
CA ILE A 718 1.69 -15.61 26.94
C ILE A 718 2.82 -15.97 25.97
N ALA A 719 3.14 -15.07 25.03
CA ALA A 719 4.26 -15.24 24.11
C ALA A 719 5.59 -15.42 24.86
N VAL A 720 5.84 -14.59 25.89
CA VAL A 720 7.04 -14.65 26.74
C VAL A 720 7.17 -15.96 27.50
N ILE A 721 6.11 -16.44 28.14
CA ILE A 721 6.16 -17.74 28.83
C ILE A 721 6.51 -18.86 27.83
N PHE A 722 5.90 -18.83 26.66
CA PHE A 722 6.08 -19.87 25.66
C PHE A 722 7.54 -19.93 25.17
N HIS A 723 8.10 -18.84 24.64
CA HIS A 723 9.46 -18.89 24.10
C HIS A 723 10.51 -19.04 25.21
N GLN A 724 10.35 -18.41 26.37
CA GLN A 724 11.28 -18.57 27.51
C GLN A 724 11.34 -20.03 28.00
N THR A 725 10.23 -20.77 27.93
CA THR A 725 10.23 -22.19 28.32
C THR A 725 11.07 -23.02 27.34
N PHE A 726 10.93 -22.80 26.04
CA PHE A 726 11.66 -23.60 25.05
C PHE A 726 13.11 -23.14 24.85
N GLU A 727 13.41 -21.85 25.04
CA GLU A 727 14.77 -21.32 25.16
C GLU A 727 15.51 -21.92 26.36
N GLY A 728 14.86 -21.97 27.53
CA GLY A 728 15.40 -22.60 28.73
C GLY A 728 15.71 -24.08 28.52
N LEU A 729 14.80 -24.84 27.89
CA LEU A 729 15.04 -26.24 27.53
C LEU A 729 16.23 -26.38 26.58
N GLY A 730 16.32 -25.53 25.55
CA GLY A 730 17.45 -25.50 24.61
C GLY A 730 18.79 -25.25 25.30
N LEU A 731 18.89 -24.18 26.10
CA LEU A 731 20.10 -23.85 26.85
C LEU A 731 20.45 -24.93 27.88
N GLY A 732 19.46 -25.42 28.62
CA GLY A 732 19.61 -26.49 29.61
C GLY A 732 20.19 -27.77 29.00
N THR A 733 19.80 -28.14 27.78
CA THR A 733 20.37 -29.31 27.09
C THR A 733 21.85 -29.13 26.74
N ARG A 734 22.28 -27.92 26.39
CA ARG A 734 23.68 -27.60 26.10
C ARG A 734 24.54 -27.55 27.37
N ILE A 735 24.01 -26.97 28.46
CA ILE A 735 24.66 -27.00 29.79
C ILE A 735 24.78 -28.46 30.28
N ALA A 736 23.72 -29.24 30.11
CA ALA A 736 23.70 -30.66 30.48
C ALA A 736 24.64 -31.52 29.62
N ALA A 737 25.09 -31.06 28.45
CA ALA A 737 26.05 -31.78 27.61
C ALA A 737 27.51 -31.54 28.00
N LEU A 738 27.82 -30.52 28.82
CA LEU A 738 29.18 -30.22 29.27
C LEU A 738 29.79 -31.41 30.03
N ALA A 739 31.07 -31.70 29.76
CA ALA A 739 31.85 -32.73 30.45
C ALA A 739 32.35 -32.27 31.83
N LEU A 740 31.45 -31.70 32.64
CA LEU A 740 31.71 -31.30 34.02
C LEU A 740 31.42 -32.46 34.99
N PRO A 741 32.07 -32.50 36.18
CA PRO A 741 31.75 -33.48 37.22
C PRO A 741 30.26 -33.47 37.58
N ARG A 742 29.66 -34.65 37.83
CA ARG A 742 28.22 -34.86 38.12
C ARG A 742 27.61 -34.04 39.28
N ARG A 743 28.41 -33.32 40.07
CA ARG A 743 27.96 -32.44 41.15
C ARG A 743 28.57 -31.03 41.05
N SER A 744 29.00 -30.62 39.86
CA SER A 744 29.56 -29.29 39.68
C SER A 744 28.48 -28.22 39.90
N PRO A 745 28.66 -27.27 40.83
CA PRO A 745 27.69 -26.20 41.05
C PRO A 745 27.57 -25.26 39.83
N LYS A 746 28.56 -25.30 38.92
CA LYS A 746 28.60 -24.43 37.72
C LYS A 746 27.40 -24.65 36.78
N GLN A 747 26.97 -25.89 36.57
CA GLN A 747 25.82 -26.18 35.68
C GLN A 747 24.51 -25.59 36.22
N TYR A 748 24.29 -25.71 37.53
CA TYR A 748 23.12 -25.17 38.21
C TYR A 748 23.17 -23.64 38.27
N LEU A 749 24.37 -23.06 38.46
CA LEU A 749 24.56 -21.61 38.47
C LEU A 749 24.26 -20.98 37.09
N MET A 750 24.66 -21.63 36.00
CA MET A 750 24.35 -21.16 34.64
C MET A 750 22.84 -21.22 34.36
N ALA A 751 22.19 -22.35 34.67
CA ALA A 751 20.73 -22.48 34.52
C ALA A 751 19.95 -21.47 35.38
N LEU A 752 20.43 -21.18 36.60
CA LEU A 752 19.83 -20.18 37.48
C LEU A 752 20.01 -18.76 36.94
N THR A 753 21.17 -18.44 36.37
CA THR A 753 21.46 -17.14 35.74
C THR A 753 20.46 -16.82 34.63
N TYR A 754 20.13 -17.81 33.79
CA TYR A 754 19.05 -17.69 32.83
C TYR A 754 17.68 -17.50 33.50
N GLY A 755 17.33 -18.36 34.47
CA GLY A 755 16.01 -18.33 35.12
C GLY A 755 15.68 -17.00 35.81
N ILE A 756 16.67 -16.28 36.35
CA ILE A 756 16.48 -14.99 37.01
C ILE A 756 16.56 -13.78 36.06
N SER A 757 17.04 -13.94 34.82
CA SER A 757 17.30 -12.83 33.90
C SER A 757 16.01 -12.05 33.53
N THR A 758 14.97 -12.72 33.03
CA THR A 758 13.68 -12.06 32.72
C THR A 758 13.02 -11.45 33.95
N PRO A 759 12.95 -12.12 35.12
CA PRO A 759 12.47 -11.51 36.36
C PRO A 759 13.22 -10.24 36.79
N ILE A 760 14.55 -10.18 36.61
CA ILE A 760 15.34 -8.97 36.85
C ILE A 760 14.92 -7.87 35.86
N GLY A 761 14.76 -8.20 34.58
CA GLY A 761 14.24 -7.29 33.57
C GLY A 761 12.88 -6.73 33.94
N CYS A 762 11.96 -7.60 34.38
CA CYS A 762 10.64 -7.23 34.88
C CYS A 762 10.72 -6.29 36.08
N ALA A 763 11.59 -6.56 37.06
CA ALA A 763 11.77 -5.68 38.21
C ALA A 763 12.26 -4.28 37.81
N ILE A 764 13.19 -4.20 36.85
CA ILE A 764 13.68 -2.94 36.29
C ILE A 764 12.55 -2.19 35.56
N GLY A 765 11.83 -2.85 34.65
CA GLY A 765 10.71 -2.25 33.93
C GLY A 765 9.59 -1.79 34.85
N PHE A 766 9.30 -2.56 35.91
CA PHE A 766 8.36 -2.18 36.94
C PHE A 766 8.79 -0.91 37.69
N GLY A 767 10.09 -0.74 37.95
CA GLY A 767 10.65 0.48 38.55
C GLY A 767 10.62 1.70 37.61
N LEU A 768 10.87 1.47 36.32
CA LEU A 768 10.93 2.53 35.31
C LEU A 768 9.54 2.96 34.79
N ARG A 769 8.48 2.19 35.03
CA ARG A 769 7.13 2.41 34.45
C ARG A 769 6.53 3.81 34.65
N LYS A 770 6.95 4.54 35.68
CA LYS A 770 6.46 5.91 35.97
C LYS A 770 7.22 6.99 35.21
N SER A 771 8.44 6.69 34.77
CA SER A 771 9.37 7.64 34.14
C SER A 771 9.67 7.27 32.68
N TYR A 772 9.22 6.10 32.24
CA TYR A 772 9.37 5.60 30.89
C TYR A 772 8.19 6.01 30.02
N ASP A 773 8.46 6.77 28.98
CA ASP A 773 7.51 7.08 27.92
C ASP A 773 7.85 6.23 26.68
N PRO A 774 7.03 5.22 26.34
CA PRO A 774 7.27 4.35 25.19
C PRO A 774 7.24 5.11 23.85
N ALA A 775 6.57 6.26 23.78
CA ALA A 775 6.46 7.08 22.58
C ALA A 775 7.56 8.14 22.46
N SER A 776 8.49 8.22 23.42
CA SER A 776 9.62 9.15 23.35
C SER A 776 10.65 8.70 22.31
N ALA A 777 11.28 9.66 21.63
CA ALA A 777 12.32 9.37 20.64
C ALA A 777 13.48 8.57 21.25
N THR A 778 13.86 8.85 22.50
CA THR A 778 14.90 8.11 23.23
C THR A 778 14.49 6.65 23.45
N SER A 779 13.26 6.40 23.89
CA SER A 779 12.76 5.03 24.09
C SER A 779 12.73 4.23 22.80
N LEU A 780 12.28 4.84 21.70
CA LEU A 780 12.22 4.22 20.38
C LEU A 780 13.63 3.86 19.84
N ILE A 781 14.61 4.76 20.01
CA ILE A 781 16.00 4.48 19.62
C ILE A 781 16.58 3.35 20.47
N VAL A 782 16.43 3.44 21.79
CA VAL A 782 16.96 2.45 22.74
C VAL A 782 16.35 1.08 22.44
N GLN A 783 15.04 0.98 22.40
CA GLN A 783 14.33 -0.27 22.12
C GLN A 783 14.73 -0.84 20.77
N GLY A 784 14.71 -0.03 19.71
CA GLY A 784 15.05 -0.47 18.37
C GLY A 784 16.49 -1.00 18.22
N ILE A 785 17.47 -0.38 18.90
CA ILE A 785 18.86 -0.86 18.93
C ILE A 785 18.95 -2.18 19.71
N PHE A 786 18.35 -2.25 20.89
CA PHE A 786 18.42 -3.42 21.76
C PHE A 786 17.71 -4.65 21.16
N ASP A 787 16.58 -4.45 20.51
CA ASP A 787 15.86 -5.50 19.78
C ASP A 787 16.67 -5.96 18.57
N SER A 788 17.30 -5.05 17.83
CA SER A 788 18.19 -5.40 16.71
C SER A 788 19.38 -6.26 17.16
N ILE A 789 20.04 -5.88 18.26
CA ILE A 789 21.14 -6.66 18.85
C ILE A 789 20.65 -8.03 19.30
N SER A 790 19.53 -8.08 20.01
CA SER A 790 18.94 -9.33 20.52
C SER A 790 18.57 -10.29 19.40
N ALA A 791 17.93 -9.81 18.34
CA ALA A 791 17.61 -10.60 17.16
C ALA A 791 18.88 -11.18 16.50
N GLY A 792 19.96 -10.40 16.43
CA GLY A 792 21.22 -10.84 15.84
C GLY A 792 21.92 -11.93 16.66
N LEU A 793 21.90 -11.79 17.98
CA LEU A 793 22.46 -12.78 18.90
C LEU A 793 21.67 -14.09 18.87
N LEU A 794 20.33 -14.04 18.87
CA LEU A 794 19.48 -15.23 18.77
C LEU A 794 19.62 -15.92 17.43
N LEU A 795 19.75 -15.16 16.34
CA LEU A 795 19.93 -15.71 15.00
C LEU A 795 21.26 -16.46 14.89
N TYR A 796 22.34 -15.87 15.42
CA TYR A 796 23.64 -16.52 15.51
C TYR A 796 23.57 -17.79 16.37
N ALA A 797 22.98 -17.70 17.56
CA ALA A 797 22.80 -18.84 18.46
C ALA A 797 22.01 -19.99 17.80
N ALA A 798 20.89 -19.70 17.15
CA ALA A 798 20.06 -20.72 16.50
C ALA A 798 20.79 -21.37 15.32
N ILE A 799 21.36 -20.56 14.42
CA ILE A 799 21.93 -21.07 13.16
C ILE A 799 23.30 -21.68 13.38
N VAL A 800 24.18 -21.01 14.12
CA VAL A 800 25.60 -21.40 14.23
C VAL A 800 25.81 -22.37 15.39
N GLU A 801 25.32 -22.06 16.59
CA GLU A 801 25.57 -22.89 17.78
C GLU A 801 24.63 -24.09 17.88
N LEU A 802 23.35 -23.91 17.56
CA LEU A 802 22.35 -24.97 17.74
C LEU A 802 22.19 -25.85 16.50
N LEU A 803 22.07 -25.26 15.31
CA LEU A 803 21.75 -25.97 14.07
C LEU A 803 22.99 -26.45 13.32
N ALA A 804 23.96 -25.57 13.05
CA ALA A 804 25.13 -25.92 12.23
C ALA A 804 25.99 -27.01 12.88
N HIS A 805 26.18 -26.98 14.20
CA HIS A 805 26.92 -28.01 14.92
C HIS A 805 26.36 -29.43 14.69
N ASP A 806 25.02 -29.57 14.74
CA ASP A 806 24.35 -30.86 14.63
C ASP A 806 24.27 -31.38 13.19
N PHE A 807 24.10 -30.46 12.21
CA PHE A 807 23.98 -30.78 10.79
C PHE A 807 25.34 -31.02 10.10
N PHE A 808 26.37 -30.24 10.45
CA PHE A 808 27.65 -30.29 9.74
C PHE A 808 28.73 -31.13 10.43
N TYR A 809 28.72 -31.22 11.76
CA TYR A 809 29.89 -31.72 12.51
C TYR A 809 29.64 -33.03 13.29
N ASP A 810 28.45 -33.26 13.85
CA ASP A 810 28.24 -34.38 14.79
C ASP A 810 27.23 -35.46 14.34
N THR A 811 25.92 -35.20 14.50
CA THR A 811 24.94 -36.27 14.74
C THR A 811 24.07 -36.59 13.54
N LEU A 812 23.69 -35.59 12.74
CA LEU A 812 22.74 -35.77 11.63
C LEU A 812 23.38 -36.16 10.31
N ARG A 813 24.67 -35.85 10.13
CA ARG A 813 25.42 -36.18 8.91
C ARG A 813 25.53 -37.69 8.64
N VAL A 814 25.55 -38.49 9.71
CA VAL A 814 25.63 -39.96 9.66
C VAL A 814 24.33 -40.63 10.14
N ALA A 815 23.28 -39.86 10.43
CA ALA A 815 22.00 -40.39 10.89
C ALA A 815 21.16 -40.99 9.75
N LYS A 816 20.24 -41.88 10.12
CA LYS A 816 19.25 -42.41 9.16
C LYS A 816 18.38 -41.26 8.63
N PRO A 817 17.95 -41.29 7.36
CA PRO A 817 17.10 -40.24 6.77
C PRO A 817 15.84 -39.93 7.59
N ALA A 818 15.24 -40.93 8.24
CA ALA A 818 14.09 -40.75 9.12
C ALA A 818 14.38 -39.85 10.34
N THR A 819 15.58 -39.95 10.91
CA THR A 819 16.02 -39.11 12.03
C THR A 819 16.28 -37.67 11.58
N VAL A 820 16.85 -37.48 10.39
CA VAL A 820 17.02 -36.15 9.77
C VAL A 820 15.66 -35.50 9.51
N PHE A 821 14.71 -36.26 8.94
CA PHE A 821 13.35 -35.78 8.70
C PHE A 821 12.63 -35.38 9.99
N ALA A 822 12.74 -36.20 11.04
CA ALA A 822 12.16 -35.89 12.34
C ALA A 822 12.75 -34.61 12.97
N ALA A 823 14.05 -34.36 12.81
CA ALA A 823 14.68 -33.11 13.25
C ALA A 823 14.13 -31.89 12.50
N ILE A 824 14.05 -31.96 11.17
CA ILE A 824 13.54 -30.86 10.33
C ILE A 824 12.06 -30.61 10.64
N ALA A 825 11.25 -31.66 10.75
CA ALA A 825 9.84 -31.54 11.09
C ALA A 825 9.64 -30.90 12.47
N SER A 826 10.44 -31.30 13.47
CA SER A 826 10.40 -30.71 14.82
C SER A 826 10.78 -29.22 14.80
N LEU A 827 11.85 -28.86 14.07
CA LEU A 827 12.30 -27.48 13.87
C LEU A 827 11.19 -26.61 13.24
N LEU A 828 10.60 -27.06 12.14
CA LEU A 828 9.54 -26.33 11.44
C LEU A 828 8.28 -26.20 12.30
N THR A 829 7.95 -27.23 13.08
CA THR A 829 6.79 -27.20 13.98
C THR A 829 7.00 -26.19 15.10
N GLY A 830 8.21 -26.12 15.68
CA GLY A 830 8.56 -25.10 16.68
C GLY A 830 8.47 -23.68 16.12
N ALA A 831 9.01 -23.47 14.91
CA ALA A 831 8.92 -22.18 14.22
C ALA A 831 7.48 -21.78 13.91
N ALA A 832 6.66 -22.71 13.41
CA ALA A 832 5.25 -22.46 13.10
C ALA A 832 4.42 -22.16 14.35
N ALA A 833 4.65 -22.88 15.45
CA ALA A 833 3.96 -22.63 16.72
C ALA A 833 4.25 -21.22 17.24
N MET A 834 5.52 -20.79 17.23
CA MET A 834 5.89 -19.45 17.66
C MET A 834 5.40 -18.36 16.68
N ALA A 835 5.38 -18.64 15.38
CA ALA A 835 4.82 -17.74 14.37
C ALA A 835 3.31 -17.51 14.57
N LEU A 836 2.56 -18.57 14.88
CA LEU A 836 1.11 -18.47 15.16
C LEU A 836 0.84 -17.67 16.43
N ILE A 837 1.63 -17.88 17.48
CA ILE A 837 1.53 -17.10 18.72
C ILE A 837 1.89 -15.64 18.46
N GLY A 838 2.93 -15.37 17.69
CA GLY A 838 3.34 -14.00 17.32
C GLY A 838 2.42 -13.30 16.33
N ALA A 839 1.58 -14.03 15.58
CA ALA A 839 0.54 -13.44 14.73
C ALA A 839 -0.78 -13.20 15.48
N TRP A 840 -1.01 -13.97 16.55
CA TRP A 840 -2.14 -13.79 17.46
C TRP A 840 -1.92 -12.63 18.45
N ALA A 841 -0.70 -12.52 18.98
CA ALA A 841 -0.25 -11.42 19.82
C ALA A 841 0.04 -10.16 19.01
#